data_AF-A0A815S6Z9-F1
#
_entry.id   AF-A0A815S6Z9-F1
#
_cell.length_a   1.000
_cell.length_b   1.000
_cell.length_c   1.000
_cell.angle_alpha   90.00
_cell.angle_beta   90.00
_cell.angle_gamma   90.00
#
_symmetry.space_group_name_H-M   'P 1'
#
loop_
_entity.id
_entity.type
_entity.pdbx_description
1 polymer ?
#
loop_
_entity_poly.entity_id
_entity_poly.type
_entity_poly.pdbx_seq_one_letter_code
_entity_poly.pdbx_strand_id
1 'polypeptide(L)'
;MTKSIRQCFRCEDYERINLVYVLVDTDASRKNSAESDTQCLKDFFEAPITFPPTYKYVLNSDVYQIEKNEEVRRPSYTDHILISTFSNDLEIIQYSSIDDVKLSDHRPVFADTILHQRSKNNDMFKNTSTEKTRTTNNHIKTIVKQHLLTFLMTIATITFVCILSFLVMCQILIKRQTQKTDMQQTAQINIVGTPSSVESQFIHKIIKTRLRNNSINGIHIQIYDNIAEVSQSITPYDLPVTFSQQEWYDIRADSIRLVGNCVNVRAQILSFNRTSLNGQRVMIKRDIDSDLYTDGIMIDETRNLVEDLIDNTYYTITNDRIRYLSIPSVGKFSVDFVLETCTNEQVYLRYLQNKIKWKVRYDLLLASNNTDSILQAYAEIRNDGGSSLVVNSAKLFSGDINIQSTSGSVDSNAYGGGASDAPLFQSQSNGYASAPSYPAVSDAEELVGLYIFSINETFILDTRSSYTLPMFRPIIDIERYGSIEKSFLPTDNRGNVQRTYRLRVEQTFLPRGQVFIRESDQLVGEIYWPDLASNETNEFTLGQDPDLRYIERVQLNSRRKLYQTNSSRIVLSTYTIDLHLINNKPRAMNIEYRLKFSSQSNLKLSENTTNNALQLDGSSIIGTFELNANDEQQYKFTFETE
;
A
#
# COMPACT_ATOMS: atom_id res chain seq x y z
N MET A 1 15.63 -0.22 38.91
CA MET A 1 16.62 -0.60 37.87
C MET A 1 15.89 -1.06 36.62
N THR A 2 15.64 -0.16 35.69
CA THR A 2 14.95 -0.46 34.42
C THR A 2 16.01 -0.62 33.33
N LYS A 3 15.96 -1.68 32.52
CA LYS A 3 16.95 -1.91 31.45
C LYS A 3 16.62 -1.04 30.24
N SER A 4 17.39 0.03 30.03
CA SER A 4 17.46 0.69 28.72
C SER A 4 18.13 -0.25 27.71
N ILE A 5 17.49 -0.46 26.55
CA ILE A 5 18.08 -1.19 25.43
C ILE A 5 18.89 -0.19 24.61
N ARG A 6 20.20 -0.13 24.85
CA ARG A 6 21.13 0.65 24.01
C ARG A 6 21.44 -0.13 22.73
N GLN A 7 20.67 0.10 21.67
CA GLN A 7 20.92 -0.46 20.34
C GLN A 7 21.60 0.59 19.46
N CYS A 8 22.90 0.41 19.20
CA CYS A 8 23.71 1.35 18.43
C CYS A 8 23.76 0.89 16.97
N PHE A 9 23.02 1.56 16.08
CA PHE A 9 23.00 1.25 14.65
C PHE A 9 24.21 1.85 13.95
N ARG A 10 25.19 1.01 13.61
CA ARG A 10 26.30 1.36 12.72
C ARG A 10 26.03 0.76 11.34
N CYS A 11 25.64 1.60 10.38
CA CYS A 11 25.40 1.19 9.00
C CYS A 11 26.62 1.58 8.16
N GLU A 12 27.38 0.59 7.66
CA GLU A 12 28.68 0.83 7.00
C GLU A 12 28.61 0.82 5.45
N ASP A 13 27.48 0.41 4.85
CA ASP A 13 27.35 0.15 3.41
C ASP A 13 26.20 0.92 2.71
N TYR A 14 26.35 2.24 2.43
CA TYR A 14 25.54 2.93 1.41
C TYR A 14 26.25 4.13 0.76
N GLU A 15 26.80 3.94 -0.45
CA GLU A 15 27.18 5.07 -1.32
C GLU A 15 25.93 5.74 -1.96
N ARG A 16 25.46 6.86 -1.38
CA ARG A 16 25.02 8.12 -2.03
C ARG A 16 23.85 8.79 -1.31
N ILE A 17 24.11 9.99 -0.78
CA ILE A 17 23.12 10.93 -0.22
C ILE A 17 22.26 10.31 0.90
N ASN A 18 22.91 10.01 2.03
CA ASN A 18 22.22 9.71 3.28
C ASN A 18 22.15 10.97 4.14
N LEU A 19 20.94 11.37 4.53
CA LEU A 19 20.70 12.28 5.65
C LEU A 19 20.17 11.40 6.79
N VAL A 20 20.97 11.22 7.85
CA VAL A 20 20.62 10.30 8.94
C VAL A 20 20.10 11.10 10.12
N TYR A 21 18.79 10.99 10.38
CA TYR A 21 18.18 11.44 11.63
C TYR A 21 18.30 10.34 12.69
N VAL A 22 18.76 10.70 13.88
CA VAL A 22 18.73 9.82 15.06
C VAL A 22 17.93 10.51 16.16
N LEU A 23 16.80 9.93 16.53
CA LEU A 23 16.04 10.29 17.73
C LEU A 23 16.70 9.61 18.93
N VAL A 24 17.04 10.39 19.97
CA VAL A 24 17.81 9.90 21.13
C VAL A 24 17.13 10.31 22.44
N ASP A 25 16.51 9.32 23.11
CA ASP A 25 16.06 9.44 24.51
C ASP A 25 17.25 9.31 25.47
N THR A 26 17.86 10.45 25.85
CA THR A 26 18.91 10.50 26.88
C THR A 26 18.90 11.80 27.70
N ASP A 27 18.19 11.81 28.84
CA ASP A 27 18.19 12.90 29.82
C ASP A 27 19.49 12.97 30.68
N ALA A 28 20.66 12.81 30.07
CA ALA A 28 21.94 12.71 30.79
C ALA A 28 23.19 13.05 29.94
N SER A 29 23.31 14.29 29.44
CA SER A 29 24.55 14.77 28.79
C SER A 29 25.00 16.19 29.16
N ARG A 30 24.06 17.11 29.46
CA ARG A 30 24.34 18.56 29.51
C ARG A 30 24.84 19.11 30.85
N LYS A 31 25.61 18.32 31.62
CA LYS A 31 26.37 18.80 32.79
C LYS A 31 27.76 18.17 32.89
N ASN A 32 28.72 19.06 33.18
CA ASN A 32 30.14 18.83 33.47
C ASN A 32 31.00 18.49 32.25
N SER A 33 31.89 19.41 31.93
CA SER A 33 32.99 19.27 30.98
C SER A 33 34.09 18.34 31.51
N ALA A 34 34.15 17.11 31.02
CA ALA A 34 35.32 16.24 31.02
C ALA A 34 35.14 15.09 30.01
N GLU A 35 36.23 14.47 29.60
CA GLU A 35 36.25 13.38 28.62
C GLU A 35 35.76 12.04 29.24
N SER A 36 34.71 11.41 28.70
CA SER A 36 34.50 9.95 28.84
C SER A 36 33.57 9.31 27.79
N ASP A 37 32.33 9.78 27.64
CA ASP A 37 31.25 8.95 27.06
C ASP A 37 30.65 9.39 25.71
N THR A 38 31.03 10.53 25.13
CA THR A 38 30.54 11.01 23.82
C THR A 38 31.18 10.30 22.63
N GLN A 39 31.38 8.98 22.70
CA GLN A 39 32.06 8.18 21.67
C GLN A 39 31.17 7.90 20.44
N CYS A 40 29.84 7.90 20.59
CA CYS A 40 28.88 7.45 19.57
C CYS A 40 28.24 8.54 18.70
N LEU A 41 28.42 9.83 19.04
CA LEU A 41 27.73 10.96 18.35
C LEU A 41 28.72 12.00 17.76
N LYS A 42 30.01 11.66 17.61
CA LYS A 42 31.05 12.63 17.21
C LYS A 42 30.86 13.22 15.81
N ASP A 43 30.24 12.46 14.91
CA ASP A 43 30.00 12.84 13.52
C ASP A 43 28.56 13.36 13.29
N PHE A 44 27.85 13.69 14.38
CA PHE A 44 26.51 14.28 14.37
C PHE A 44 26.55 15.69 14.95
N PHE A 45 25.72 16.59 14.42
CA PHE A 45 25.47 17.90 14.98
C PHE A 45 23.98 18.08 15.33
N GLU A 46 23.72 19.01 16.25
CA GLU A 46 22.38 19.40 16.69
C GLU A 46 22.26 20.92 16.56
N ALA A 47 21.09 21.43 16.18
CA ALA A 47 20.83 22.87 16.22
C ALA A 47 20.74 23.39 17.67
N PRO A 48 20.95 24.69 17.91
CA PRO A 48 20.73 25.28 19.22
C PRO A 48 19.26 25.13 19.66
N ILE A 49 19.02 24.35 20.71
CA ILE A 49 17.71 24.26 21.37
C ILE A 49 17.31 25.63 21.93
N THR A 50 16.24 26.21 21.39
CA THR A 50 15.66 27.50 21.82
C THR A 50 14.22 27.36 22.32
N PHE A 51 13.66 26.15 22.29
CA PHE A 51 12.34 25.77 22.77
C PHE A 51 12.38 25.25 24.23
N PRO A 52 11.25 25.19 24.96
CA PRO A 52 11.23 24.69 26.35
C PRO A 52 11.46 23.17 26.44
N PRO A 53 11.81 22.64 27.63
CA PRO A 53 11.95 21.19 27.85
C PRO A 53 10.69 20.40 27.43
N THR A 54 10.87 19.35 26.64
CA THR A 54 9.75 18.65 25.99
C THR A 54 8.99 17.71 26.91
N TYR A 55 9.58 17.34 28.05
CA TYR A 55 9.07 16.35 29.00
C TYR A 55 9.30 16.83 30.45
N LYS A 56 8.52 16.46 31.47
CA LYS A 56 7.25 15.73 31.45
C LYS A 56 6.08 16.68 31.71
N TYR A 57 5.15 16.80 30.76
CA TYR A 57 3.93 17.57 30.91
C TYR A 57 2.80 16.77 31.58
N VAL A 58 1.89 17.47 32.25
CA VAL A 58 0.56 16.94 32.58
C VAL A 58 -0.26 16.88 31.28
N LEU A 59 -0.94 15.76 31.03
CA LEU A 59 -1.75 15.57 29.82
C LEU A 59 -2.79 16.70 29.65
N ASN A 60 -2.94 17.18 28.43
CA ASN A 60 -3.77 18.33 28.04
C ASN A 60 -3.42 19.66 28.76
N SER A 61 -2.18 19.82 29.21
CA SER A 61 -1.71 21.00 29.93
C SER A 61 -0.27 21.39 29.59
N ASP A 62 0.05 22.67 29.72
CA ASP A 62 1.41 23.23 29.59
C ASP A 62 2.16 23.29 30.93
N VAL A 63 1.60 22.66 31.98
CA VAL A 63 2.21 22.53 33.29
C VAL A 63 2.99 21.22 33.38
N TYR A 64 4.26 21.29 33.80
CA TYR A 64 5.07 20.11 34.06
C TYR A 64 4.54 19.29 35.26
N GLN A 65 4.62 17.96 35.17
CA GLN A 65 4.20 17.05 36.25
C GLN A 65 5.24 17.01 37.38
N ILE A 66 5.20 18.02 38.26
CA ILE A 66 6.07 18.13 39.43
C ILE A 66 5.42 17.41 40.63
N GLU A 67 5.64 16.09 40.73
CA GLU A 67 5.26 15.32 41.92
C GLU A 67 6.22 15.57 43.10
N LYS A 68 5.71 15.43 44.33
CA LYS A 68 6.41 15.81 45.56
C LYS A 68 7.01 14.65 46.38
N ASN A 69 6.67 13.40 46.10
CA ASN A 69 6.93 12.29 47.04
C ASN A 69 7.83 11.15 46.55
N GLU A 70 7.98 10.90 45.24
CA GLU A 70 8.97 9.97 44.69
C GLU A 70 9.73 10.63 43.52
N GLU A 71 10.84 10.00 43.07
CA GLU A 71 11.93 10.58 42.23
C GLU A 71 11.51 11.77 41.35
N VAL A 72 11.95 12.98 41.73
CA VAL A 72 11.61 14.25 41.05
C VAL A 72 12.17 14.27 39.63
N ARG A 73 11.38 13.80 38.67
CA ARG A 73 11.58 14.03 37.24
C ARG A 73 11.49 15.53 36.98
N ARG A 74 12.51 16.08 36.35
CA ARG A 74 12.61 17.51 36.07
C ARG A 74 12.04 17.80 34.68
N PRO A 75 11.75 19.07 34.36
CA PRO A 75 11.63 19.50 32.98
C PRO A 75 12.95 19.20 32.25
N SER A 76 12.87 18.34 31.24
CA SER A 76 13.99 17.71 30.54
C SER A 76 13.77 17.70 29.03
N TYR A 77 14.88 17.65 28.28
CA TYR A 77 14.85 17.43 26.83
C TYR A 77 15.10 15.93 26.61
N THR A 78 14.04 15.21 26.27
CA THR A 78 14.08 13.78 25.90
C THR A 78 14.02 13.58 24.39
N ASP A 79 13.62 14.63 23.66
CA ASP A 79 13.26 14.59 22.25
C ASP A 79 14.26 15.45 21.47
N HIS A 80 15.20 14.80 20.79
CA HIS A 80 16.32 15.42 20.10
C HIS A 80 16.36 15.02 18.62
N ILE A 81 16.75 15.95 17.75
CA ILE A 81 17.01 15.68 16.32
C ILE A 81 18.48 15.98 16.03
N LEU A 82 19.28 14.91 15.96
CA LEU A 82 20.68 14.99 15.55
C LEU A 82 20.81 14.61 14.07
N ILE A 83 21.68 15.33 13.35
CA ILE A 83 21.90 15.19 11.91
C ILE A 83 23.38 14.87 11.66
N SER A 84 23.65 13.90 10.78
CA SER A 84 24.98 13.68 10.19
C SER A 84 24.90 13.84 8.66
N THR A 85 25.91 14.47 8.08
CA THR A 85 25.98 14.81 6.64
C THR A 85 27.42 14.81 6.14
N PHE A 86 27.63 14.26 4.94
CA PHE A 86 28.90 14.36 4.20
C PHE A 86 29.01 15.65 3.35
N SER A 87 27.98 16.49 3.37
CA SER A 87 27.93 17.78 2.68
C SER A 87 27.90 18.93 3.67
N ASN A 88 28.79 19.90 3.48
CA ASN A 88 28.79 21.18 4.21
C ASN A 88 27.69 22.14 3.72
N ASP A 89 27.04 21.84 2.58
CA ASP A 89 26.03 22.70 1.96
C ASP A 89 24.61 22.40 2.51
N LEU A 90 24.47 22.31 3.85
CA LEU A 90 23.22 22.05 4.58
C LEU A 90 22.94 23.21 5.57
N GLU A 91 21.74 23.79 5.49
CA GLU A 91 21.24 24.83 6.39
C GLU A 91 20.07 24.28 7.24
N ILE A 92 19.99 24.66 8.52
CA ILE A 92 18.82 24.42 9.37
C ILE A 92 18.04 25.73 9.46
N ILE A 93 16.79 25.73 8.99
CA ILE A 93 15.88 26.88 9.01
C ILE A 93 15.32 27.07 10.42
N GLN A 94 14.88 25.98 11.05
CA GLN A 94 14.17 25.99 12.33
C GLN A 94 14.42 24.69 13.10
N TYR A 95 14.45 24.77 14.43
CA TYR A 95 14.47 23.64 15.36
C TYR A 95 13.62 24.00 16.58
N SER A 96 12.48 23.33 16.80
CA SER A 96 11.45 23.77 17.75
C SER A 96 10.57 22.63 18.25
N SER A 97 9.89 22.84 19.39
CA SER A 97 8.73 22.05 19.81
C SER A 97 7.44 22.55 19.14
N ILE A 98 6.40 21.69 19.13
CA ILE A 98 5.01 22.03 18.80
C ILE A 98 4.18 22.05 20.09
N ASP A 99 4.11 23.22 20.73
CA ASP A 99 3.52 23.36 22.06
C ASP A 99 2.01 23.10 22.09
N ASP A 100 1.30 23.28 20.97
CA ASP A 100 -0.15 23.06 20.84
C ASP A 100 -0.58 21.57 20.90
N VAL A 101 0.35 20.63 20.71
CA VAL A 101 0.05 19.18 20.76
C VAL A 101 0.20 18.66 22.19
N LYS A 102 -0.91 18.67 22.93
CA LYS A 102 -0.95 18.42 24.40
C LYS A 102 -1.50 17.03 24.79
N LEU A 103 -1.73 16.16 23.81
CA LEU A 103 -2.28 14.79 24.00
C LEU A 103 -1.28 13.81 24.66
N SER A 104 0.01 14.17 24.69
CA SER A 104 1.10 13.41 25.31
C SER A 104 1.72 14.18 26.48
N ASP A 105 2.44 13.47 27.33
CA ASP A 105 3.34 14.04 28.34
C ASP A 105 4.68 14.52 27.75
N HIS A 106 4.91 14.27 26.46
CA HIS A 106 5.93 14.89 25.62
C HIS A 106 5.34 16.04 24.75
N ARG A 107 6.20 16.93 24.24
CA ARG A 107 5.90 17.83 23.11
C ARG A 107 6.66 17.38 21.86
N PRO A 108 6.01 17.24 20.68
CA PRO A 108 6.70 16.89 19.44
C PRO A 108 7.78 17.92 19.09
N VAL A 109 8.93 17.45 18.60
CA VAL A 109 10.04 18.28 18.12
C VAL A 109 10.19 18.11 16.61
N PHE A 110 10.51 19.19 15.90
CA PHE A 110 10.75 19.21 14.46
C PHE A 110 11.98 20.05 14.12
N ALA A 111 12.62 19.74 12.98
CA ALA A 111 13.72 20.49 12.41
C ALA A 111 13.55 20.65 10.89
N ASP A 112 13.44 21.89 10.42
CA ASP A 112 13.34 22.21 8.99
C ASP A 112 14.73 22.50 8.41
N THR A 113 15.04 21.93 7.25
CA THR A 113 16.40 22.01 6.66
C THR A 113 16.39 22.23 5.15
N ILE A 114 17.42 22.91 4.64
CA ILE A 114 17.71 23.07 3.20
C ILE A 114 19.03 22.37 2.89
N LEU A 115 18.99 21.35 2.04
CA LEU A 115 20.19 20.73 1.48
C LEU A 115 20.43 21.28 0.07
N HIS A 116 21.45 22.13 -0.10
CA HIS A 116 21.79 22.71 -1.40
C HIS A 116 22.53 21.69 -2.27
N GLN A 117 21.79 20.95 -3.10
CA GLN A 117 22.38 19.98 -4.01
C GLN A 117 23.18 20.67 -5.12
N ARG A 118 24.52 20.52 -5.12
CA ARG A 118 25.38 20.95 -6.23
C ARG A 118 25.07 20.16 -7.51
N SER A 119 24.30 20.78 -8.40
CA SER A 119 24.15 20.30 -9.78
C SER A 119 25.51 20.21 -10.47
N LYS A 120 25.83 19.04 -11.02
CA LYS A 120 27.06 18.85 -11.83
C LYS A 120 26.80 19.39 -13.23
N ASN A 121 27.56 20.41 -13.64
CA ASN A 121 27.44 21.01 -14.98
C ASN A 121 27.53 19.94 -16.09
N ASN A 122 26.42 19.72 -16.78
CA ASN A 122 26.24 18.60 -17.71
C ASN A 122 27.17 18.65 -18.93
N ASP A 123 27.70 19.81 -19.31
CA ASP A 123 28.42 19.97 -20.58
C ASP A 123 29.81 19.31 -20.58
N MET A 124 30.47 19.19 -19.43
CA MET A 124 31.71 18.38 -19.33
C MET A 124 31.43 16.88 -19.43
N PHE A 125 30.25 16.44 -18.98
CA PHE A 125 29.82 15.04 -19.09
C PHE A 125 29.34 14.68 -20.51
N LYS A 126 28.72 15.62 -21.25
CA LYS A 126 28.32 15.41 -22.66
C LYS A 126 29.50 15.02 -23.54
N ASN A 127 30.65 15.69 -23.44
CA ASN A 127 31.79 15.39 -24.32
C ASN A 127 32.39 13.99 -24.03
N THR A 128 32.63 13.65 -22.77
CA THR A 128 33.19 12.32 -22.40
C THR A 128 32.20 11.18 -22.60
N SER A 129 30.90 11.40 -22.36
CA SER A 129 29.88 10.37 -22.60
C SER A 129 29.55 10.18 -24.09
N THR A 130 29.54 11.24 -24.91
CA THR A 130 29.35 11.10 -26.36
C THR A 130 30.53 10.39 -27.02
N GLU A 131 31.76 10.60 -26.56
CA GLU A 131 32.93 9.91 -27.11
C GLU A 131 32.93 8.40 -26.80
N LYS A 132 32.65 8.01 -25.54
CA LYS A 132 32.41 6.59 -25.19
C LYS A 132 31.23 6.00 -25.96
N THR A 133 30.08 6.67 -25.98
CA THR A 133 28.85 6.17 -26.62
C THR A 133 28.99 6.07 -28.14
N ARG A 134 29.75 6.97 -28.78
CA ARG A 134 30.10 6.89 -30.21
C ARG A 134 30.99 5.68 -30.49
N THR A 135 31.90 5.35 -29.58
CA THR A 135 32.78 4.18 -29.68
C THR A 135 31.99 2.87 -29.54
N THR A 136 31.14 2.72 -28.52
CA THR A 136 30.26 1.53 -28.38
C THR A 136 29.26 1.42 -29.52
N ASN A 137 28.61 2.50 -29.95
CA ASN A 137 27.65 2.46 -31.07
C ASN A 137 28.32 2.09 -32.41
N ASN A 138 29.58 2.46 -32.63
CA ASN A 138 30.32 2.00 -33.81
C ASN A 138 30.65 0.50 -33.72
N HIS A 139 31.01 0.01 -32.53
CA HIS A 139 31.24 -1.43 -32.31
C HIS A 139 29.96 -2.24 -32.51
N ILE A 140 28.84 -1.80 -31.91
CA ILE A 140 27.51 -2.41 -32.04
C ILE A 140 27.04 -2.38 -33.50
N LYS A 141 27.17 -1.26 -34.22
CA LYS A 141 26.84 -1.20 -35.66
C LYS A 141 27.67 -2.16 -36.51
N THR A 142 28.92 -2.42 -36.12
CA THR A 142 29.78 -3.43 -36.78
C THR A 142 29.27 -4.84 -36.50
N ILE A 143 29.00 -5.16 -35.23
CA ILE A 143 28.46 -6.46 -34.80
C ILE A 143 27.10 -6.75 -35.44
N VAL A 144 26.18 -5.78 -35.44
CA VAL A 144 24.85 -5.90 -36.07
C VAL A 144 24.97 -6.08 -37.58
N LYS A 145 25.90 -5.39 -38.26
CA LYS A 145 26.19 -5.67 -39.69
C LYS A 145 26.72 -7.09 -39.90
N GLN A 146 27.61 -7.56 -39.03
CA GLN A 146 28.18 -8.91 -39.12
C GLN A 146 27.08 -9.99 -39.00
N HIS A 147 26.21 -9.86 -38.00
CA HIS A 147 25.08 -10.78 -37.78
C HIS A 147 23.99 -10.67 -38.86
N LEU A 148 23.70 -9.46 -39.36
CA LEU A 148 22.75 -9.30 -40.47
C LEU A 148 23.28 -9.95 -41.75
N LEU A 149 24.60 -9.87 -42.00
CA LEU A 149 25.22 -10.49 -43.17
C LEU A 149 25.21 -12.03 -43.09
N THR A 150 25.50 -12.63 -41.91
CA THR A 150 25.38 -14.08 -41.74
C THR A 150 23.93 -14.56 -41.78
N PHE A 151 22.97 -13.80 -41.26
CA PHE A 151 21.54 -14.11 -41.33
C PHE A 151 21.00 -14.04 -42.78
N LEU A 152 21.42 -13.05 -43.56
CA LEU A 152 21.10 -12.99 -44.99
C LEU A 152 21.74 -14.14 -45.77
N MET A 153 22.96 -14.56 -45.42
CA MET A 153 23.60 -15.73 -46.03
C MET A 153 22.90 -17.04 -45.68
N THR A 154 22.41 -17.25 -44.46
CA THR A 154 21.64 -18.46 -44.11
C THR A 154 20.26 -18.45 -44.77
N ILE A 155 19.60 -17.31 -44.91
CA ILE A 155 18.37 -17.21 -45.72
C ILE A 155 18.66 -17.53 -47.20
N ALA A 156 19.79 -17.07 -47.74
CA ALA A 156 20.20 -17.37 -49.12
C ALA A 156 20.48 -18.87 -49.34
N THR A 157 21.14 -19.56 -48.40
CA THR A 157 21.37 -21.00 -48.52
C THR A 157 20.09 -21.82 -48.31
N ILE A 158 19.23 -21.44 -47.36
CA ILE A 158 17.91 -22.09 -47.16
C ILE A 158 17.05 -21.92 -48.42
N THR A 159 16.92 -20.70 -48.96
CA THR A 159 16.13 -20.47 -50.18
C THR A 159 16.73 -21.18 -51.39
N PHE A 160 18.06 -21.26 -51.53
CA PHE A 160 18.71 -22.07 -52.57
C PHE A 160 18.38 -23.57 -52.44
N VAL A 161 18.44 -24.14 -51.23
CA VAL A 161 18.06 -25.55 -50.96
C VAL A 161 16.57 -25.78 -51.23
N CYS A 162 15.69 -24.84 -50.86
CA CYS A 162 14.26 -24.91 -51.19
C CYS A 162 14.01 -24.83 -52.70
N ILE A 163 14.71 -23.95 -53.43
CA ILE A 163 14.62 -23.84 -54.89
C ILE A 163 15.13 -25.12 -55.57
N LEU A 164 16.25 -25.69 -55.10
CA LEU A 164 16.78 -26.95 -55.63
C LEU A 164 15.81 -28.12 -55.39
N SER A 165 15.23 -28.18 -54.19
CA SER A 165 14.20 -29.17 -53.83
C SER A 165 12.92 -28.98 -54.65
N PHE A 166 12.51 -27.73 -54.90
CA PHE A 166 11.37 -27.39 -55.73
C PHE A 166 11.62 -27.74 -57.21
N LEU A 167 12.83 -27.52 -57.74
CA LEU A 167 13.21 -27.95 -59.10
C LEU A 167 13.21 -29.47 -59.26
N VAL A 168 13.67 -30.22 -58.25
CA VAL A 168 13.54 -31.69 -58.22
C VAL A 168 12.06 -32.11 -58.17
N MET A 169 11.24 -31.46 -57.33
CA MET A 169 9.79 -31.66 -57.31
C MET A 169 9.15 -31.33 -58.67
N CYS A 170 9.55 -30.25 -59.34
CA CYS A 170 9.07 -29.89 -60.66
C CYS A 170 9.47 -30.94 -61.72
N GLN A 171 10.67 -31.53 -61.68
CA GLN A 171 10.99 -32.63 -62.60
C GLN A 171 10.16 -33.90 -62.32
N ILE A 172 9.84 -34.18 -61.06
CA ILE A 172 8.93 -35.27 -60.67
C ILE A 172 7.48 -34.97 -61.09
N LEU A 173 7.03 -33.72 -60.98
CA LEU A 173 5.68 -33.27 -61.34
C LEU A 173 5.49 -33.13 -62.85
N ILE A 174 6.49 -32.68 -63.60
CA ILE A 174 6.47 -32.67 -65.08
C ILE A 174 6.39 -34.12 -65.60
N LYS A 175 7.12 -35.07 -64.99
CA LYS A 175 6.94 -36.52 -65.26
C LYS A 175 5.56 -37.08 -64.88
N ARG A 176 4.75 -36.36 -64.09
CA ARG A 176 3.36 -36.75 -63.73
C ARG A 176 2.29 -35.98 -64.52
N GLN A 177 2.57 -34.76 -64.98
CA GLN A 177 1.60 -33.93 -65.73
C GLN A 177 1.48 -34.28 -67.21
N THR A 178 2.46 -35.00 -67.80
CA THR A 178 2.29 -35.69 -69.09
C THR A 178 1.23 -36.80 -69.08
N GLN A 179 0.46 -36.95 -68.00
CA GLN A 179 -0.56 -37.98 -67.82
C GLN A 179 -1.94 -37.43 -67.41
N LYS A 180 -2.14 -36.10 -67.30
CA LYS A 180 -3.42 -35.52 -66.86
C LYS A 180 -3.67 -34.06 -67.32
N THR A 181 -3.89 -33.88 -68.62
CA THR A 181 -4.72 -32.78 -69.15
C THR A 181 -6.17 -33.23 -69.26
N ASP A 182 -7.14 -32.41 -68.80
CA ASP A 182 -8.36 -32.03 -69.54
C ASP A 182 -9.38 -31.26 -68.67
N MET A 183 -10.20 -30.43 -69.33
CA MET A 183 -11.34 -29.61 -68.84
C MET A 183 -11.02 -28.52 -67.79
N GLN A 184 -10.96 -27.22 -68.15
CA GLN A 184 -12.05 -26.23 -68.39
C GLN A 184 -12.56 -25.53 -67.09
N GLN A 185 -12.66 -24.18 -66.95
CA GLN A 185 -13.39 -23.12 -67.70
C GLN A 185 -14.94 -23.31 -67.66
N THR A 186 -15.83 -22.33 -67.40
CA THR A 186 -15.82 -20.87 -67.06
C THR A 186 -17.19 -20.50 -66.39
N ALA A 187 -17.65 -19.31 -65.97
CA ALA A 187 -17.23 -17.88 -66.03
C ALA A 187 -17.77 -17.05 -64.80
N GLN A 188 -18.56 -15.98 -65.03
CA GLN A 188 -19.16 -15.02 -64.08
C GLN A 188 -20.57 -14.60 -64.58
N ILE A 189 -21.34 -13.81 -63.80
CA ILE A 189 -21.91 -12.48 -64.19
C ILE A 189 -22.79 -11.86 -63.05
N ASN A 190 -22.97 -10.54 -63.07
CA ASN A 190 -23.62 -9.69 -62.03
C ASN A 190 -25.14 -9.45 -62.25
N ILE A 191 -25.83 -8.73 -61.33
CA ILE A 191 -26.49 -7.41 -61.59
C ILE A 191 -27.20 -6.77 -60.35
N VAL A 192 -27.28 -5.44 -60.39
CA VAL A 192 -27.71 -4.36 -59.46
C VAL A 192 -29.22 -4.32 -59.06
N GLY A 193 -29.57 -3.68 -57.92
CA GLY A 193 -30.92 -3.11 -57.68
C GLY A 193 -31.19 -2.38 -56.33
N THR A 194 -31.71 -1.14 -56.37
CA THR A 194 -32.28 -0.27 -55.28
C THR A 194 -33.31 0.73 -55.92
N PRO A 195 -34.03 1.71 -55.27
CA PRO A 195 -33.96 2.27 -53.89
C PRO A 195 -35.32 2.68 -53.22
N SER A 196 -35.26 3.56 -52.18
CA SER A 196 -36.33 4.34 -51.51
C SER A 196 -37.22 3.59 -50.48
N SER A 197 -37.88 4.23 -49.50
CA SER A 197 -38.19 5.67 -49.28
C SER A 197 -37.91 6.17 -47.84
N VAL A 198 -38.45 7.35 -47.45
CA VAL A 198 -38.11 8.10 -46.22
C VAL A 198 -39.36 8.50 -45.45
N GLU A 199 -39.40 8.29 -44.12
CA GLU A 199 -40.08 9.18 -43.16
C GLU A 199 -39.66 8.93 -41.68
N SER A 200 -40.08 9.81 -40.76
CA SER A 200 -39.81 9.79 -39.30
C SER A 200 -38.43 10.27 -38.81
N GLN A 201 -38.17 11.58 -38.93
CA GLN A 201 -37.15 12.29 -38.13
C GLN A 201 -37.67 13.65 -37.62
N PHE A 202 -38.36 13.71 -36.47
CA PHE A 202 -38.57 15.02 -35.80
C PHE A 202 -38.58 15.02 -34.27
N ILE A 203 -39.11 14.00 -33.58
CA ILE A 203 -39.18 14.00 -32.10
C ILE A 203 -37.90 13.47 -31.44
N HIS A 204 -37.14 12.59 -32.09
CA HIS A 204 -35.93 11.98 -31.51
C HIS A 204 -34.71 12.92 -31.39
N LYS A 205 -34.79 14.15 -31.94
CA LYS A 205 -33.65 15.09 -32.03
C LYS A 205 -33.45 15.90 -30.74
N ILE A 206 -34.51 16.31 -30.05
CA ILE A 206 -34.42 17.22 -28.89
C ILE A 206 -33.85 16.50 -27.65
N ILE A 207 -34.31 15.28 -27.36
CA ILE A 207 -33.80 14.49 -26.21
C ILE A 207 -32.34 14.07 -26.43
N LYS A 208 -31.97 13.64 -27.65
CA LYS A 208 -30.57 13.31 -27.97
C LYS A 208 -29.61 14.51 -27.95
N THR A 209 -30.09 15.75 -28.11
CA THR A 209 -29.25 16.94 -27.96
C THR A 209 -28.92 17.25 -26.49
N ARG A 210 -29.80 16.91 -25.53
CA ARG A 210 -29.49 17.08 -24.09
C ARG A 210 -28.63 15.96 -23.50
N LEU A 211 -28.65 14.76 -24.09
CA LEU A 211 -27.83 13.61 -23.66
C LEU A 211 -26.48 13.48 -24.39
N ARG A 212 -26.21 14.28 -25.43
CA ARG A 212 -24.91 14.26 -26.14
C ARG A 212 -23.85 15.20 -25.56
N ASN A 213 -24.23 16.15 -24.70
CA ASN A 213 -23.29 17.12 -24.11
C ASN A 213 -22.68 16.67 -22.76
N ASN A 214 -23.04 15.50 -22.24
CA ASN A 214 -22.47 14.90 -21.01
C ASN A 214 -21.57 13.68 -21.31
N SER A 215 -20.95 13.61 -22.49
CA SER A 215 -20.23 12.42 -22.97
C SER A 215 -18.88 12.78 -23.62
N ILE A 216 -18.09 13.63 -22.97
CA ILE A 216 -16.74 14.03 -23.41
C ILE A 216 -15.71 13.81 -22.30
N ASN A 217 -16.03 14.22 -21.06
CA ASN A 217 -15.05 14.26 -19.97
C ASN A 217 -15.15 13.04 -19.04
N GLY A 218 -15.01 11.84 -19.61
CA GLY A 218 -15.00 10.58 -18.87
C GLY A 218 -13.81 10.47 -17.90
N ILE A 219 -14.05 9.93 -16.71
CA ILE A 219 -13.06 9.76 -15.64
C ILE A 219 -12.68 8.29 -15.51
N HIS A 220 -11.40 7.99 -15.72
CA HIS A 220 -10.82 6.67 -15.51
C HIS A 220 -9.84 6.75 -14.33
N ILE A 221 -9.85 5.77 -13.44
CA ILE A 221 -9.01 5.81 -12.22
C ILE A 221 -8.15 4.55 -12.08
N GLN A 222 -6.90 4.72 -11.68
CA GLN A 222 -5.99 3.64 -11.29
C GLN A 222 -5.78 3.73 -9.78
N ILE A 223 -6.21 2.73 -9.02
CA ILE A 223 -6.23 2.76 -7.55
C ILE A 223 -5.17 1.80 -7.01
N TYR A 224 -4.34 2.31 -6.12
CA TYR A 224 -3.29 1.60 -5.40
C TYR A 224 -3.64 1.52 -3.90
N ASP A 225 -2.79 0.88 -3.10
CA ASP A 225 -3.03 0.69 -1.66
C ASP A 225 -3.05 2.00 -0.84
N ASN A 226 -2.35 3.03 -1.33
CA ASN A 226 -2.10 4.29 -0.63
C ASN A 226 -2.51 5.58 -1.39
N ILE A 227 -2.87 5.46 -2.67
CA ILE A 227 -3.08 6.60 -3.59
C ILE A 227 -3.89 6.15 -4.83
N ALA A 228 -4.41 7.10 -5.61
CA ALA A 228 -4.97 6.81 -6.94
C ALA A 228 -4.47 7.80 -8.01
N GLU A 229 -4.24 7.34 -9.24
CA GLU A 229 -4.12 8.21 -10.43
C GLU A 229 -5.48 8.38 -11.08
N VAL A 230 -6.00 9.60 -11.07
CA VAL A 230 -7.18 10.01 -11.83
C VAL A 230 -6.73 10.44 -13.22
N SER A 231 -7.45 9.97 -14.25
CA SER A 231 -7.27 10.33 -15.66
C SER A 231 -8.60 10.82 -16.22
N GLN A 232 -8.75 12.13 -16.34
CA GLN A 232 -9.94 12.77 -16.90
C GLN A 232 -9.70 13.11 -18.38
N SER A 233 -10.59 12.62 -19.26
CA SER A 233 -10.68 13.06 -20.65
C SER A 233 -11.01 14.55 -20.71
N ILE A 234 -10.25 15.36 -21.46
CA ILE A 234 -10.53 16.78 -21.73
C ILE A 234 -10.08 17.17 -23.15
N THR A 235 -10.46 18.36 -23.61
CA THR A 235 -9.89 18.98 -24.83
C THR A 235 -9.08 20.23 -24.46
N PRO A 236 -8.27 20.78 -25.38
CA PRO A 236 -7.61 22.08 -25.16
C PRO A 236 -8.58 23.26 -24.93
N TYR A 237 -9.88 23.10 -25.25
CA TYR A 237 -10.92 24.09 -25.00
C TYR A 237 -11.52 24.03 -23.58
N ASP A 238 -11.22 22.98 -22.81
CA ASP A 238 -11.61 22.83 -21.41
C ASP A 238 -10.59 23.48 -20.43
N LEU A 239 -9.50 24.08 -20.97
CA LEU A 239 -8.51 24.82 -20.19
C LEU A 239 -8.96 26.28 -19.97
N PRO A 240 -8.70 26.87 -18.79
CA PRO A 240 -8.06 26.27 -17.61
C PRO A 240 -9.03 25.41 -16.78
N VAL A 241 -8.60 24.18 -16.46
CA VAL A 241 -9.41 23.28 -15.61
C VAL A 241 -9.42 23.83 -14.18
N THR A 242 -10.61 23.89 -13.57
CA THR A 242 -10.82 24.54 -12.28
C THR A 242 -11.38 23.58 -11.24
N PHE A 243 -10.67 23.47 -10.13
CA PHE A 243 -11.01 22.69 -8.95
C PHE A 243 -11.56 23.60 -7.84
N SER A 244 -12.46 23.08 -7.02
CA SER A 244 -12.76 23.67 -5.71
C SER A 244 -11.58 23.51 -4.75
N GLN A 245 -11.54 24.35 -3.72
CA GLN A 245 -10.57 24.25 -2.62
C GLN A 245 -10.55 22.85 -1.96
N GLN A 246 -11.68 22.14 -1.90
CA GLN A 246 -11.75 20.81 -1.30
C GLN A 246 -11.13 19.72 -2.20
N GLU A 247 -11.43 19.75 -3.51
CA GLU A 247 -10.80 18.84 -4.49
C GLU A 247 -9.28 19.06 -4.51
N TRP A 248 -8.85 20.32 -4.49
CA TRP A 248 -7.43 20.68 -4.51
C TRP A 248 -6.63 20.12 -3.33
N TYR A 249 -7.21 20.05 -2.13
CA TYR A 249 -6.56 19.48 -0.95
C TYR A 249 -6.51 17.94 -0.93
N ASP A 250 -7.33 17.27 -1.74
CA ASP A 250 -7.26 15.81 -1.91
C ASP A 250 -6.23 15.42 -2.99
N ILE A 251 -5.88 16.36 -3.88
CA ILE A 251 -4.96 16.19 -5.02
C ILE A 251 -3.51 16.49 -4.65
N ARG A 252 -2.58 15.67 -5.16
CA ARG A 252 -1.13 15.95 -5.14
C ARG A 252 -0.80 16.98 -6.21
N ALA A 253 -0.70 18.25 -5.82
CA ALA A 253 -0.56 19.38 -6.75
C ALA A 253 0.67 19.31 -7.69
N ASP A 254 1.73 18.62 -7.26
CA ASP A 254 2.95 18.36 -8.04
C ASP A 254 2.75 17.38 -9.21
N SER A 255 1.69 16.55 -9.13
CA SER A 255 1.46 15.44 -10.05
C SER A 255 0.55 15.77 -11.23
N ILE A 256 -0.05 16.96 -11.23
CA ILE A 256 -1.04 17.42 -12.21
C ILE A 256 -0.35 17.66 -13.55
N ARG A 257 -0.70 16.88 -14.57
CA ARG A 257 -0.04 16.89 -15.88
C ARG A 257 -1.02 16.61 -17.02
N LEU A 258 -0.80 17.27 -18.16
CA LEU A 258 -1.53 16.99 -19.40
C LEU A 258 -0.82 15.86 -20.17
N VAL A 259 -1.58 14.89 -20.68
CA VAL A 259 -1.06 13.70 -21.37
C VAL A 259 -1.83 13.43 -22.66
N GLY A 260 -1.13 13.24 -23.78
CA GLY A 260 -1.71 12.89 -25.08
C GLY A 260 -0.66 13.00 -26.19
N ASN A 261 -0.94 12.42 -27.36
CA ASN A 261 0.07 12.29 -28.42
C ASN A 261 0.54 13.63 -29.01
N CYS A 262 -0.34 14.63 -29.09
CA CYS A 262 0.00 15.99 -29.54
C CYS A 262 0.60 16.90 -28.46
N VAL A 263 0.69 16.45 -27.20
CA VAL A 263 0.95 17.35 -26.05
C VAL A 263 2.42 17.73 -25.94
N ASN A 264 2.73 19.00 -26.24
CA ASN A 264 3.99 19.63 -25.85
C ASN A 264 3.71 20.88 -25.00
N VAL A 265 4.05 20.82 -23.71
CA VAL A 265 3.80 21.87 -22.71
C VAL A 265 5.04 22.74 -22.54
N ARG A 266 4.91 24.05 -22.77
CA ARG A 266 5.95 25.06 -22.47
C ARG A 266 5.92 25.53 -21.02
N ALA A 267 4.72 25.67 -20.46
CA ALA A 267 4.52 26.12 -19.09
C ALA A 267 3.20 25.57 -18.54
N GLN A 268 3.19 25.31 -17.23
CA GLN A 268 1.99 25.06 -16.44
C GLN A 268 1.76 26.29 -15.56
N ILE A 269 0.53 26.79 -15.51
CA ILE A 269 0.17 27.97 -14.72
C ILE A 269 -0.81 27.51 -13.65
N LEU A 270 -0.43 27.69 -12.39
CA LEU A 270 -1.30 27.46 -11.23
C LEU A 270 -1.81 28.80 -10.73
N SER A 271 -3.11 28.92 -10.50
CA SER A 271 -3.74 30.13 -9.99
C SER A 271 -4.75 29.81 -8.91
N PHE A 272 -4.83 30.66 -7.88
CA PHE A 272 -5.87 30.63 -6.87
C PHE A 272 -6.79 31.83 -7.06
N ASN A 273 -8.09 31.60 -7.08
CA ASN A 273 -9.10 32.62 -7.28
C ASN A 273 -10.17 32.52 -6.17
N ARG A 274 -10.35 33.62 -5.45
CA ARG A 274 -11.37 33.80 -4.41
C ARG A 274 -11.83 35.25 -4.48
N THR A 275 -13.14 35.50 -4.49
CA THR A 275 -13.69 36.85 -4.35
C THR A 275 -13.45 37.31 -2.92
N SER A 276 -12.48 38.20 -2.75
CA SER A 276 -12.16 38.79 -1.44
C SER A 276 -13.39 39.49 -0.84
N LEU A 277 -13.53 39.39 0.48
CA LEU A 277 -14.56 40.11 1.23
C LEU A 277 -14.21 41.59 1.46
N ASN A 278 -12.97 42.02 1.15
CA ASN A 278 -12.55 43.40 1.34
C ASN A 278 -13.38 44.37 0.47
N GLY A 279 -13.85 45.47 1.06
CA GLY A 279 -14.79 46.41 0.45
C GLY A 279 -16.25 45.97 0.45
N GLN A 280 -16.58 44.76 0.92
CA GLN A 280 -17.97 44.31 1.03
C GLN A 280 -18.63 44.78 2.34
N ARG A 281 -19.94 45.05 2.28
CA ARG A 281 -20.75 45.31 3.48
C ARG A 281 -20.97 44.02 4.27
N VAL A 282 -20.78 44.14 5.58
CA VAL A 282 -21.04 43.12 6.60
C VAL A 282 -21.91 43.73 7.70
N MET A 283 -22.48 42.91 8.58
CA MET A 283 -23.02 43.40 9.85
C MET A 283 -22.11 42.98 11.00
N ILE A 284 -21.89 43.87 11.96
CA ILE A 284 -20.96 43.66 13.08
C ILE A 284 -21.66 43.84 14.43
N LYS A 285 -21.37 42.96 15.38
CA LYS A 285 -21.89 43.03 16.76
C LYS A 285 -20.92 43.84 17.63
N ARG A 286 -21.25 45.13 17.86
CA ARG A 286 -20.41 46.13 18.57
C ARG A 286 -20.10 45.77 20.02
N ASP A 287 -21.09 45.24 20.72
CA ASP A 287 -21.01 44.80 22.11
C ASP A 287 -21.23 43.29 22.15
N ILE A 288 -20.44 42.54 22.91
CA ILE A 288 -20.51 41.08 22.96
C ILE A 288 -21.78 40.59 23.69
N ASP A 289 -22.30 41.38 24.62
CA ASP A 289 -23.50 41.04 25.41
C ASP A 289 -24.80 41.53 24.76
N SER A 290 -24.72 42.27 23.64
CA SER A 290 -25.87 42.80 22.90
C SER A 290 -26.13 42.02 21.60
N ASP A 291 -27.37 41.62 21.32
CA ASP A 291 -27.72 40.95 20.05
C ASP A 291 -28.00 41.92 18.89
N LEU A 292 -27.66 43.20 19.06
CA LEU A 292 -27.73 44.20 18.01
C LEU A 292 -26.51 44.12 17.08
N TYR A 293 -26.77 43.97 15.79
CA TYR A 293 -25.76 44.05 14.71
C TYR A 293 -25.95 45.35 13.95
N THR A 294 -24.85 45.99 13.58
CA THR A 294 -24.79 47.29 12.91
C THR A 294 -24.06 47.18 11.59
N ASP A 295 -24.33 48.09 10.65
CA ASP A 295 -23.68 48.08 9.34
C ASP A 295 -22.16 48.36 9.45
N GLY A 296 -21.35 47.59 8.74
CA GLY A 296 -19.91 47.81 8.63
C GLY A 296 -19.37 47.46 7.24
N ILE A 297 -18.11 47.82 6.98
CA ILE A 297 -17.37 47.40 5.78
C ILE A 297 -16.18 46.54 6.21
N MET A 298 -16.00 45.40 5.54
CA MET A 298 -14.81 44.58 5.73
C MET A 298 -13.62 45.24 5.03
N ILE A 299 -12.58 45.61 5.79
CA ILE A 299 -11.38 46.29 5.28
C ILE A 299 -10.24 45.29 5.04
N ASP A 300 -10.08 44.31 5.93
CA ASP A 300 -9.10 43.23 5.79
C ASP A 300 -9.63 41.92 6.40
N GLU A 301 -10.08 41.02 5.54
CA GLU A 301 -10.60 39.68 5.89
C GLU A 301 -9.55 38.73 6.51
N THR A 302 -8.26 39.04 6.41
CA THR A 302 -7.19 38.22 7.04
C THR A 302 -6.97 38.58 8.51
N ARG A 303 -7.36 39.80 8.91
CA ARG A 303 -7.25 40.33 10.29
C ARG A 303 -8.60 40.64 10.92
N ASN A 304 -9.70 40.34 10.21
CA ASN A 304 -11.06 40.78 10.52
C ASN A 304 -11.15 42.28 10.86
N LEU A 305 -10.40 43.11 10.13
CA LEU A 305 -10.44 44.56 10.30
C LEU A 305 -11.73 45.08 9.66
N VAL A 306 -12.60 45.67 10.46
CA VAL A 306 -13.87 46.26 10.01
C VAL A 306 -13.89 47.77 10.25
N GLU A 307 -14.59 48.48 9.38
CA GLU A 307 -15.05 49.85 9.55
C GLU A 307 -16.48 49.81 10.09
N ASP A 308 -16.74 50.40 11.25
CA ASP A 308 -18.10 50.56 11.79
C ASP A 308 -18.74 51.83 11.20
N LEU A 309 -19.83 51.69 10.45
CA LEU A 309 -20.48 52.81 9.78
C LEU A 309 -21.35 53.68 10.72
N ILE A 310 -21.43 53.37 12.01
CA ILE A 310 -22.07 54.24 13.02
C ILE A 310 -21.16 55.39 13.47
N ASP A 311 -19.90 55.09 13.77
CA ASP A 311 -18.93 56.09 14.29
C ASP A 311 -17.66 56.24 13.44
N ASN A 312 -17.55 55.51 12.33
CA ASN A 312 -16.41 55.50 11.39
C ASN A 312 -15.09 55.10 12.08
N THR A 313 -15.17 54.21 13.07
CA THR A 313 -14.00 53.63 13.73
C THR A 313 -13.56 52.33 13.04
N TYR A 314 -12.26 52.03 13.13
CA TYR A 314 -11.66 50.82 12.57
C TYR A 314 -11.13 49.93 13.69
N TYR A 315 -11.56 48.66 13.74
CA TYR A 315 -11.07 47.70 14.73
C TYR A 315 -11.13 46.25 14.22
N THR A 316 -10.30 45.39 14.81
CA THR A 316 -10.31 43.94 14.54
C THR A 316 -11.36 43.24 15.39
N ILE A 317 -12.17 42.38 14.80
CA ILE A 317 -13.31 41.72 15.47
C ILE A 317 -13.26 40.18 15.34
N THR A 318 -13.85 39.43 16.27
CA THR A 318 -13.88 37.96 16.21
C THR A 318 -14.95 37.45 15.24
N ASN A 319 -14.74 36.27 14.66
CA ASN A 319 -15.58 35.71 13.58
C ASN A 319 -17.06 35.55 13.95
N ASP A 320 -17.35 35.24 15.22
CA ASP A 320 -18.69 35.06 15.78
C ASP A 320 -19.52 36.37 15.79
N ARG A 321 -18.84 37.52 15.77
CA ARG A 321 -19.43 38.87 15.80
C ARG A 321 -19.65 39.47 14.41
N ILE A 322 -19.35 38.74 13.33
CA ILE A 322 -19.55 39.15 11.93
C ILE A 322 -20.74 38.38 11.33
N ARG A 323 -21.60 39.07 10.58
CA ARG A 323 -22.58 38.47 9.67
C ARG A 323 -22.32 38.92 8.24
N TYR A 324 -22.19 37.96 7.34
CA TYR A 324 -22.02 38.19 5.92
C TYR A 324 -23.41 38.30 5.25
N LEU A 325 -23.59 39.31 4.39
CA LEU A 325 -24.85 39.55 3.67
C LEU A 325 -25.05 38.61 2.46
N SER A 326 -24.03 37.81 2.14
CA SER A 326 -24.01 36.77 1.12
C SER A 326 -23.17 35.59 1.63
N ILE A 327 -23.25 34.44 0.96
CA ILE A 327 -22.37 33.31 1.26
C ILE A 327 -20.93 33.69 0.85
N PRO A 328 -19.94 33.68 1.76
CA PRO A 328 -18.56 34.00 1.42
C PRO A 328 -18.03 33.10 0.30
N SER A 329 -17.23 33.67 -0.61
CA SER A 329 -16.70 32.87 -1.71
C SER A 329 -15.71 31.82 -1.21
N VAL A 330 -15.93 30.57 -1.62
CA VAL A 330 -14.99 29.46 -1.44
C VAL A 330 -13.89 29.58 -2.48
N GLY A 331 -12.65 29.29 -2.08
CA GLY A 331 -11.52 29.33 -3.00
C GLY A 331 -11.66 28.33 -4.15
N LYS A 332 -11.10 28.69 -5.30
CA LYS A 332 -10.94 27.81 -6.46
C LYS A 332 -9.49 27.83 -6.92
N PHE A 333 -9.01 26.69 -7.39
CA PHE A 333 -7.69 26.54 -7.98
C PHE A 333 -7.84 26.21 -9.46
N SER A 334 -7.22 26.98 -10.34
CA SER A 334 -7.29 26.79 -11.79
C SER A 334 -5.91 26.46 -12.35
N VAL A 335 -5.84 25.41 -13.17
CA VAL A 335 -4.64 24.89 -13.82
C VAL A 335 -4.75 25.13 -15.32
N ASP A 336 -3.77 25.85 -15.87
CA ASP A 336 -3.64 26.09 -17.31
C ASP A 336 -2.32 25.52 -17.85
N PHE A 337 -2.28 25.26 -19.16
CA PHE A 337 -1.11 24.73 -19.87
C PHE A 337 -0.85 25.50 -21.17
N VAL A 338 0.30 26.16 -21.25
CA VAL A 338 0.76 26.82 -22.48
C VAL A 338 1.32 25.76 -23.41
N LEU A 339 0.59 25.44 -24.48
CA LEU A 339 0.97 24.42 -25.47
C LEU A 339 1.73 25.02 -26.66
N GLU A 340 2.59 24.25 -27.32
CA GLU A 340 3.20 24.69 -28.59
C GLU A 340 2.21 24.65 -29.75
N THR A 341 1.68 23.45 -30.01
CA THR A 341 0.58 23.15 -30.94
C THR A 341 -0.01 21.80 -30.53
N CYS A 342 -1.33 21.73 -30.30
CA CYS A 342 -2.05 20.45 -30.28
C CYS A 342 -3.09 20.44 -31.41
N THR A 343 -3.27 19.29 -32.03
CA THR A 343 -4.40 18.96 -32.93
C THR A 343 -5.65 18.65 -32.09
N ASN A 344 -6.79 18.42 -32.75
CA ASN A 344 -8.04 17.97 -32.12
C ASN A 344 -7.97 16.48 -31.69
N GLU A 345 -6.84 16.05 -31.14
CA GLU A 345 -6.65 14.71 -30.58
C GLU A 345 -7.12 14.66 -29.13
N GLN A 346 -7.47 13.46 -28.66
CA GLN A 346 -7.89 13.27 -27.28
C GLN A 346 -6.70 13.48 -26.33
N VAL A 347 -6.86 14.42 -25.40
CA VAL A 347 -5.90 14.67 -24.31
C VAL A 347 -6.54 14.31 -22.97
N TYR A 348 -5.70 14.05 -21.97
CA TYR A 348 -6.10 13.63 -20.64
C TYR A 348 -5.41 14.51 -19.61
N LEU A 349 -6.19 15.09 -18.69
CA LEU A 349 -5.65 15.62 -17.45
C LEU A 349 -5.41 14.44 -16.51
N ARG A 350 -4.19 14.30 -16.00
CA ARG A 350 -3.84 13.29 -15.00
C ARG A 350 -3.33 13.93 -13.73
N TYR A 351 -3.70 13.37 -12.59
CA TYR A 351 -3.22 13.77 -11.28
C TYR A 351 -3.38 12.63 -10.29
N LEU A 352 -2.61 12.68 -9.20
CA LEU A 352 -2.70 11.75 -8.08
C LEU A 352 -3.61 12.31 -6.99
N GLN A 353 -4.39 11.45 -6.34
CA GLN A 353 -5.28 11.80 -5.24
C GLN A 353 -4.93 10.94 -4.00
N ASN A 354 -4.54 11.58 -2.91
CA ASN A 354 -4.02 10.91 -1.70
C ASN A 354 -5.12 10.36 -0.78
N LYS A 355 -6.40 10.53 -1.15
CA LYS A 355 -7.57 10.12 -0.35
C LYS A 355 -8.38 8.98 -0.95
N ILE A 356 -8.13 8.58 -2.20
CA ILE A 356 -8.72 7.38 -2.79
C ILE A 356 -7.68 6.26 -2.76
N LYS A 357 -8.10 5.10 -2.28
CA LYS A 357 -7.27 3.89 -2.11
C LYS A 357 -8.16 2.65 -2.15
N TRP A 358 -7.57 1.47 -2.28
CA TRP A 358 -8.30 0.20 -2.16
C TRP A 358 -7.55 -0.82 -1.31
N LYS A 359 -8.28 -1.81 -0.79
CA LYS A 359 -7.75 -3.03 -0.17
C LYS A 359 -8.60 -4.23 -0.55
N VAL A 360 -8.07 -5.44 -0.33
CA VAL A 360 -8.86 -6.68 -0.37
C VAL A 360 -9.26 -7.10 1.04
N ARG A 361 -10.54 -7.46 1.20
CA ARG A 361 -11.04 -8.25 2.32
C ARG A 361 -11.39 -9.65 1.84
N TYR A 362 -11.06 -10.65 2.63
CA TYR A 362 -11.47 -12.03 2.44
C TYR A 362 -12.42 -12.47 3.55
N ASP A 363 -13.47 -13.20 3.18
CA ASP A 363 -14.30 -13.94 4.12
C ASP A 363 -14.07 -15.44 3.85
N LEU A 364 -13.40 -16.14 4.77
CA LEU A 364 -13.10 -17.57 4.69
C LEU A 364 -14.14 -18.36 5.50
N LEU A 365 -15.05 -19.03 4.80
CA LEU A 365 -16.13 -19.81 5.36
C LEU A 365 -15.71 -21.28 5.46
N LEU A 366 -15.33 -21.72 6.65
CA LEU A 366 -14.94 -23.09 6.98
C LEU A 366 -16.19 -23.95 7.17
N ALA A 367 -16.34 -24.95 6.30
CA ALA A 367 -17.32 -26.03 6.49
C ALA A 367 -16.89 -27.00 7.61
N SER A 368 -17.76 -27.95 7.94
CA SER A 368 -17.46 -29.05 8.86
C SER A 368 -16.46 -30.06 8.29
N ASN A 369 -16.42 -30.18 6.96
CA ASN A 369 -15.41 -30.89 6.17
C ASN A 369 -14.41 -29.89 5.55
N ASN A 370 -13.38 -30.42 4.87
CA ASN A 370 -12.40 -29.58 4.17
C ASN A 370 -12.95 -29.07 2.83
N THR A 371 -13.59 -29.95 2.04
CA THR A 371 -13.97 -29.73 0.64
C THR A 371 -14.98 -28.61 0.40
N ASP A 372 -15.89 -28.37 1.34
CA ASP A 372 -17.02 -27.46 1.12
C ASP A 372 -16.73 -26.06 1.71
N SER A 373 -15.46 -25.80 2.06
CA SER A 373 -15.00 -24.52 2.57
C SER A 373 -14.86 -23.51 1.43
N ILE A 374 -15.30 -22.27 1.63
CA ILE A 374 -15.38 -21.25 0.57
C ILE A 374 -14.57 -20.01 0.97
N LEU A 375 -13.72 -19.53 0.07
CA LEU A 375 -13.09 -18.21 0.17
C LEU A 375 -13.85 -17.22 -0.72
N GLN A 376 -14.22 -16.06 -0.16
CA GLN A 376 -14.85 -14.96 -0.91
C GLN A 376 -13.96 -13.72 -0.81
N ALA A 377 -13.59 -13.13 -1.95
CA ALA A 377 -12.78 -11.92 -2.00
C ALA A 377 -13.64 -10.69 -2.33
N TYR A 378 -13.31 -9.56 -1.71
CA TYR A 378 -14.00 -8.28 -1.87
C TYR A 378 -12.99 -7.15 -2.06
N ALA A 379 -13.22 -6.30 -3.06
CA ALA A 379 -12.49 -5.05 -3.24
C ALA A 379 -13.17 -3.97 -2.40
N GLU A 380 -12.47 -3.45 -1.39
CA GLU A 380 -12.92 -2.32 -0.57
C GLU A 380 -12.23 -1.05 -1.07
N ILE A 381 -12.91 -0.34 -1.97
CA ILE A 381 -12.45 0.96 -2.48
C ILE A 381 -12.95 2.04 -1.52
N ARG A 382 -12.07 2.92 -1.06
CA ARG A 382 -12.40 3.95 -0.06
C ARG A 382 -12.02 5.33 -0.56
N ASN A 383 -12.97 6.25 -0.53
CA ASN A 383 -12.77 7.68 -0.79
C ASN A 383 -12.85 8.44 0.54
N ASP A 384 -11.71 8.71 1.17
CA ASP A 384 -11.62 9.58 2.37
C ASP A 384 -11.68 11.08 2.01
N GLY A 385 -11.85 11.42 0.72
CA GLY A 385 -11.88 12.77 0.21
C GLY A 385 -13.17 13.53 0.52
N GLY A 386 -13.10 14.84 0.36
CA GLY A 386 -14.23 15.75 0.53
C GLY A 386 -15.07 15.96 -0.73
N SER A 387 -14.75 15.26 -1.83
CA SER A 387 -15.48 15.36 -3.11
C SER A 387 -15.85 13.99 -3.69
N SER A 388 -17.07 13.90 -4.24
CA SER A 388 -17.61 12.68 -4.86
C SER A 388 -17.13 12.56 -6.30
N LEU A 389 -16.80 11.35 -6.74
CA LEU A 389 -16.23 11.08 -8.07
C LEU A 389 -17.12 10.11 -8.86
N VAL A 390 -17.62 10.53 -10.02
CA VAL A 390 -18.29 9.64 -10.99
C VAL A 390 -17.21 8.97 -11.84
N VAL A 391 -16.91 7.71 -11.54
CA VAL A 391 -15.87 6.91 -12.17
C VAL A 391 -16.48 6.10 -13.32
N ASN A 392 -15.98 6.27 -14.54
CA ASN A 392 -16.48 5.53 -15.71
C ASN A 392 -15.87 4.13 -15.87
N SER A 393 -14.61 3.96 -15.47
CA SER A 393 -13.99 2.66 -15.23
C SER A 393 -12.81 2.80 -14.27
N ALA A 394 -12.44 1.71 -13.60
CA ALA A 394 -11.30 1.67 -12.70
C ALA A 394 -10.37 0.48 -13.00
N LYS A 395 -9.10 0.62 -12.62
CA LYS A 395 -8.13 -0.47 -12.47
C LYS A 395 -7.58 -0.47 -11.04
N LEU A 396 -7.66 -1.61 -10.37
CA LEU A 396 -7.16 -1.83 -9.02
C LEU A 396 -5.83 -2.58 -9.11
N PHE A 397 -4.78 -2.05 -8.49
CA PHE A 397 -3.41 -2.57 -8.60
C PHE A 397 -2.93 -3.21 -7.28
N SER A 398 -2.35 -4.41 -7.39
CA SER A 398 -1.75 -5.20 -6.31
C SER A 398 -0.36 -5.71 -6.73
N GLY A 399 0.42 -6.24 -5.78
CA GLY A 399 1.85 -6.52 -5.90
C GLY A 399 2.71 -5.52 -5.13
N ASP A 400 4.03 -5.54 -5.35
CA ASP A 400 4.96 -4.61 -4.70
C ASP A 400 5.05 -3.28 -5.48
N ILE A 401 4.52 -2.20 -4.89
CA ILE A 401 4.29 -0.92 -5.56
C ILE A 401 4.91 0.22 -4.74
N ASN A 402 6.12 0.61 -5.10
CA ASN A 402 6.84 1.71 -4.45
C ASN A 402 6.40 3.08 -5.00
N ILE A 403 5.16 3.49 -4.71
CA ILE A 403 4.68 4.86 -4.95
C ILE A 403 4.73 5.65 -3.65
N GLN A 404 5.57 6.70 -3.62
CA GLN A 404 5.63 7.64 -2.53
C GLN A 404 4.34 8.48 -2.46
N SER A 405 3.48 8.17 -1.49
CA SER A 405 2.42 9.09 -1.06
C SER A 405 3.05 10.25 -0.30
N THR A 406 2.76 11.48 -0.70
CA THR A 406 3.21 12.67 0.05
C THR A 406 2.29 12.89 1.24
N SER A 407 2.43 12.06 2.26
CA SER A 407 1.81 12.25 3.58
C SER A 407 2.52 13.37 4.35
N GLY A 408 2.64 14.56 3.73
CA GLY A 408 2.92 15.79 4.45
C GLY A 408 1.72 16.09 5.33
N SER A 409 1.96 16.21 6.63
CA SER A 409 0.95 16.48 7.65
C SER A 409 0.47 17.93 7.57
N VAL A 410 -0.38 18.22 6.58
CA VAL A 410 -1.25 19.39 6.62
C VAL A 410 -2.40 19.04 7.57
N ASP A 411 -2.18 19.24 8.86
CA ASP A 411 -3.22 19.10 9.88
C ASP A 411 -4.28 20.17 9.68
N SER A 412 -5.34 19.80 8.95
CA SER A 412 -6.55 20.59 8.84
C SER A 412 -7.27 20.59 10.18
N ASN A 413 -6.91 21.54 11.06
CA ASN A 413 -7.57 21.81 12.33
C ASN A 413 -9.08 22.04 12.10
N ALA A 414 -9.86 20.98 12.27
CA ALA A 414 -11.31 20.99 12.20
C ALA A 414 -11.86 20.73 13.61
N TYR A 415 -12.56 21.73 14.15
CA TYR A 415 -13.12 21.69 15.51
C TYR A 415 -13.91 20.41 15.77
N GLY A 416 -13.59 19.72 16.87
CA GLY A 416 -14.39 18.59 17.37
C GLY A 416 -15.75 19.07 17.87
N GLY A 417 -16.79 18.86 17.07
CA GLY A 417 -18.20 19.02 17.47
C GLY A 417 -18.91 17.67 17.38
N GLY A 418 -19.22 17.07 18.53
CA GLY A 418 -19.85 15.74 18.58
C GLY A 418 -21.35 15.78 18.31
N ALA A 419 -21.81 15.01 17.31
CA ALA A 419 -23.21 14.63 17.13
C ALA A 419 -23.28 13.18 16.62
N SER A 420 -23.93 12.31 17.38
CA SER A 420 -24.07 10.88 17.07
C SER A 420 -25.41 10.59 16.40
N ASP A 421 -25.62 11.07 15.18
CA ASP A 421 -26.81 10.78 14.38
C ASP A 421 -26.54 9.67 13.37
N ALA A 422 -26.94 8.44 13.72
CA ALA A 422 -27.01 7.34 12.77
C ALA A 422 -28.29 7.49 11.91
N PRO A 423 -28.21 7.44 10.57
CA PRO A 423 -29.38 7.61 9.72
C PRO A 423 -30.35 6.42 9.87
N LEU A 424 -31.52 6.68 10.47
CA LEU A 424 -32.63 5.73 10.54
C LEU A 424 -33.19 5.46 9.13
N PHE A 425 -32.75 4.36 8.51
CA PHE A 425 -33.34 3.85 7.28
C PHE A 425 -34.78 3.38 7.52
N GLN A 426 -35.76 4.23 7.18
CA GLN A 426 -37.15 3.79 7.05
C GLN A 426 -37.34 3.05 5.72
N SER A 427 -37.51 1.74 5.79
CA SER A 427 -37.83 0.90 4.63
C SER A 427 -39.28 1.11 4.17
N GLN A 428 -39.50 1.97 3.18
CA GLN A 428 -40.76 1.98 2.43
C GLN A 428 -40.72 0.87 1.36
N SER A 429 -41.55 -0.16 1.54
CA SER A 429 -41.68 -1.27 0.61
C SER A 429 -42.46 -0.86 -0.64
N ASN A 430 -41.74 -0.45 -1.69
CA ASN A 430 -42.27 -0.43 -3.06
C ASN A 430 -41.81 -1.68 -3.84
N GLY A 431 -42.62 -2.09 -4.81
CA GLY A 431 -42.58 -3.44 -5.38
C GLY A 431 -41.30 -3.81 -6.16
N TYR A 432 -41.16 -5.11 -6.39
CA TYR A 432 -40.01 -5.75 -7.06
C TYR A 432 -39.67 -5.14 -8.43
N ALA A 433 -38.78 -4.14 -8.43
CA ALA A 433 -37.93 -3.85 -9.57
C ALA A 433 -36.90 -4.98 -9.72
N SER A 434 -36.41 -5.19 -10.95
CA SER A 434 -35.22 -6.01 -11.18
C SER A 434 -34.04 -5.44 -10.38
N ALA A 435 -33.29 -6.30 -9.69
CA ALA A 435 -32.14 -5.87 -8.90
C ALA A 435 -31.18 -5.01 -9.75
N PRO A 436 -30.66 -3.89 -9.22
CA PRO A 436 -29.72 -3.06 -9.94
C PRO A 436 -28.45 -3.86 -10.26
N SER A 437 -27.93 -3.69 -11.47
CA SER A 437 -26.61 -4.21 -11.85
C SER A 437 -25.54 -3.43 -11.09
N TYR A 438 -24.74 -4.15 -10.29
CA TYR A 438 -23.57 -3.60 -9.62
C TYR A 438 -22.31 -3.93 -10.44
N PRO A 439 -21.31 -3.04 -10.47
CA PRO A 439 -20.07 -3.25 -11.21
C PRO A 439 -19.38 -4.57 -10.83
N ALA A 440 -19.08 -5.40 -11.83
CA ALA A 440 -18.20 -6.55 -11.63
C ALA A 440 -16.71 -6.13 -11.63
N VAL A 441 -15.93 -6.72 -10.73
CA VAL A 441 -14.47 -6.71 -10.77
C VAL A 441 -14.01 -7.91 -11.61
N SER A 442 -13.08 -7.70 -12.55
CA SER A 442 -12.52 -8.79 -13.36
C SER A 442 -11.63 -9.74 -12.55
N ASP A 443 -11.30 -10.89 -13.13
CA ASP A 443 -10.12 -11.67 -12.73
C ASP A 443 -8.82 -10.85 -12.93
N ALA A 444 -7.72 -11.35 -12.35
CA ALA A 444 -6.42 -10.67 -12.35
C ALA A 444 -5.68 -10.78 -13.70
N GLU A 445 -5.24 -9.65 -14.24
CA GLU A 445 -4.23 -9.58 -15.31
C GLU A 445 -2.84 -9.32 -14.69
N GLU A 446 -1.82 -10.11 -15.03
CA GLU A 446 -0.42 -9.85 -14.65
C GLU A 446 0.21 -8.82 -15.61
N LEU A 447 0.93 -7.84 -15.06
CA LEU A 447 1.66 -6.84 -15.83
C LEU A 447 2.93 -6.39 -15.09
N VAL A 448 4.08 -6.99 -15.46
CA VAL A 448 5.42 -6.63 -14.98
C VAL A 448 5.56 -6.79 -13.46
N GLY A 449 5.05 -7.89 -12.92
CA GLY A 449 5.07 -8.22 -11.49
C GLY A 449 3.93 -7.61 -10.68
N LEU A 450 3.02 -6.86 -11.32
CA LEU A 450 1.82 -6.32 -10.70
C LEU A 450 0.57 -7.07 -11.16
N TYR A 451 -0.45 -7.13 -10.31
CA TYR A 451 -1.74 -7.73 -10.62
C TYR A 451 -2.82 -6.65 -10.73
N ILE A 452 -3.58 -6.69 -11.82
CA ILE A 452 -4.55 -5.68 -12.20
C ILE A 452 -5.95 -6.29 -12.25
N PHE A 453 -6.88 -5.69 -11.51
CA PHE A 453 -8.30 -6.02 -11.56
C PHE A 453 -9.08 -4.85 -12.16
N SER A 454 -9.87 -5.08 -13.20
CA SER A 454 -10.58 -4.02 -13.94
C SER A 454 -12.06 -3.96 -13.56
N ILE A 455 -12.58 -2.75 -13.39
CA ILE A 455 -14.01 -2.46 -13.22
C ILE A 455 -14.44 -1.66 -14.45
N ASN A 456 -15.21 -2.29 -15.34
CA ASN A 456 -15.56 -1.76 -16.66
C ASN A 456 -16.95 -1.10 -16.72
N GLU A 457 -17.59 -0.91 -15.57
CA GLU A 457 -18.88 -0.24 -15.43
C GLU A 457 -18.73 1.08 -14.66
N THR A 458 -19.67 2.00 -14.86
CA THR A 458 -19.65 3.32 -14.22
C THR A 458 -20.22 3.25 -12.79
N PHE A 459 -19.52 3.85 -11.82
CA PHE A 459 -19.91 3.91 -10.42
C PHE A 459 -19.60 5.27 -9.79
N ILE A 460 -20.08 5.49 -8.55
CA ILE A 460 -19.90 6.74 -7.82
C ILE A 460 -19.12 6.44 -6.53
N LEU A 461 -18.04 7.18 -6.30
CA LEU A 461 -17.27 7.17 -5.05
C LEU A 461 -17.61 8.43 -4.25
N ASP A 462 -18.64 8.34 -3.42
CA ASP A 462 -19.09 9.46 -2.60
C ASP A 462 -18.08 9.88 -1.51
N THR A 463 -18.26 11.09 -0.98
CA THR A 463 -17.36 11.68 0.02
C THR A 463 -17.32 10.83 1.30
N ARG A 464 -16.12 10.56 1.83
CA ARG A 464 -15.89 9.79 3.07
C ARG A 464 -16.58 8.42 3.07
N SER A 465 -16.68 7.78 1.91
CA SER A 465 -17.40 6.51 1.71
C SER A 465 -16.46 5.32 1.49
N SER A 466 -17.00 4.11 1.74
CA SER A 466 -16.41 2.84 1.31
C SER A 466 -17.37 2.16 0.32
N TYR A 467 -16.84 1.73 -0.82
CA TYR A 467 -17.55 1.05 -1.89
C TYR A 467 -16.98 -0.37 -2.02
N THR A 468 -17.75 -1.36 -1.53
CA THR A 468 -17.35 -2.77 -1.50
C THR A 468 -17.93 -3.51 -2.69
N LEU A 469 -17.07 -4.09 -3.52
CA LEU A 469 -17.46 -4.93 -4.67
C LEU A 469 -17.00 -6.38 -4.47
N PRO A 470 -17.79 -7.38 -4.90
CA PRO A 470 -17.31 -8.76 -4.97
C PRO A 470 -16.22 -8.89 -6.03
N MET A 471 -15.21 -9.70 -5.74
CA MET A 471 -14.16 -10.11 -6.69
C MET A 471 -14.37 -11.58 -7.08
N PHE A 472 -13.30 -12.23 -7.53
CA PHE A 472 -13.21 -13.66 -7.80
C PHE A 472 -13.56 -14.52 -6.56
N ARG A 473 -13.97 -15.77 -6.80
CA ARG A 473 -14.14 -16.82 -5.78
C ARG A 473 -13.23 -17.99 -6.14
N PRO A 474 -12.05 -18.09 -5.53
CA PRO A 474 -11.07 -19.10 -5.91
C PRO A 474 -11.49 -20.48 -5.39
N ILE A 475 -11.10 -21.53 -6.11
CA ILE A 475 -11.14 -22.90 -5.59
C ILE A 475 -10.01 -23.03 -4.58
N ILE A 476 -10.34 -23.44 -3.36
CA ILE A 476 -9.37 -23.61 -2.27
C ILE A 476 -9.20 -25.08 -1.91
N ASP A 477 -7.96 -25.44 -1.60
CA ASP A 477 -7.58 -26.66 -0.89
C ASP A 477 -7.21 -26.24 0.54
N ILE A 478 -7.72 -26.94 1.56
CA ILE A 478 -7.52 -26.56 2.96
C ILE A 478 -7.48 -27.75 3.92
N GLU A 479 -6.33 -27.94 4.55
CA GLU A 479 -6.11 -28.88 5.65
C GLU A 479 -6.35 -28.21 7.02
N ARG A 480 -6.86 -29.00 7.98
CA ARG A 480 -7.09 -28.62 9.39
C ARG A 480 -6.30 -29.57 10.28
N TYR A 481 -5.40 -29.06 11.12
CA TYR A 481 -4.57 -29.88 12.00
C TYR A 481 -4.23 -29.16 13.30
N GLY A 482 -3.73 -29.90 14.29
CA GLY A 482 -3.16 -29.34 15.50
C GLY A 482 -1.65 -29.17 15.37
N SER A 483 -1.08 -28.01 15.74
CA SER A 483 0.38 -27.85 15.79
C SER A 483 0.92 -27.67 17.22
N ILE A 484 2.07 -28.30 17.50
CA ILE A 484 2.82 -28.17 18.75
C ILE A 484 4.26 -27.75 18.41
N GLU A 485 4.47 -26.45 18.20
CA GLU A 485 5.82 -25.88 18.05
C GLU A 485 6.31 -25.23 19.35
N LYS A 486 7.55 -25.55 19.75
CA LYS A 486 8.25 -24.95 20.91
C LYS A 486 9.74 -25.25 20.90
N SER A 487 10.52 -24.48 21.66
CA SER A 487 11.89 -24.85 22.03
C SER A 487 11.91 -25.93 23.11
N PHE A 488 12.91 -26.82 23.09
CA PHE A 488 13.13 -27.79 24.16
C PHE A 488 13.49 -27.11 25.49
N LEU A 489 12.88 -27.60 26.57
CA LEU A 489 13.20 -27.27 27.95
C LEU A 489 13.36 -28.58 28.74
N PRO A 490 14.37 -28.72 29.63
CA PRO A 490 14.64 -29.96 30.36
C PRO A 490 13.73 -30.14 31.59
N THR A 491 12.42 -29.97 31.38
CA THR A 491 11.36 -29.95 32.41
C THR A 491 10.04 -30.46 31.84
N ASP A 492 9.26 -31.17 32.64
CA ASP A 492 7.87 -31.56 32.31
C ASP A 492 7.05 -30.37 31.82
N ASN A 493 6.18 -30.61 30.83
CA ASN A 493 5.42 -29.59 30.14
C ASN A 493 4.03 -30.12 29.77
N ARG A 494 3.05 -29.24 29.60
CA ARG A 494 1.70 -29.59 29.13
C ARG A 494 1.01 -28.36 28.56
N GLY A 495 0.14 -28.57 27.58
CA GLY A 495 -0.63 -27.47 27.01
C GLY A 495 -1.75 -27.93 26.10
N ASN A 496 -2.48 -26.93 25.61
CA ASN A 496 -3.40 -27.08 24.50
C ASN A 496 -2.60 -27.00 23.19
N VAL A 497 -3.04 -27.72 22.18
CA VAL A 497 -2.46 -27.72 20.84
C VAL A 497 -2.97 -26.49 20.08
N GLN A 498 -2.16 -25.91 19.18
CA GLN A 498 -2.59 -24.78 18.37
C GLN A 498 -3.53 -25.25 17.25
N ARG A 499 -4.62 -24.54 16.99
CA ARG A 499 -5.53 -24.80 15.86
C ARG A 499 -4.93 -24.19 14.60
N THR A 500 -4.39 -25.03 13.72
CA THR A 500 -3.62 -24.60 12.55
C THR A 500 -4.28 -25.09 11.26
N TYR A 501 -4.15 -24.28 10.22
CA TYR A 501 -4.75 -24.48 8.91
C TYR A 501 -3.68 -24.28 7.85
N ARG A 502 -3.78 -25.06 6.77
CA ARG A 502 -2.86 -25.03 5.63
C ARG A 502 -3.70 -24.93 4.38
N LEU A 503 -3.69 -23.75 3.74
CA LEU A 503 -4.55 -23.37 2.62
C LEU A 503 -3.72 -23.17 1.35
N ARG A 504 -4.23 -23.64 0.21
CA ARG A 504 -3.58 -23.56 -1.10
C ARG A 504 -4.60 -23.18 -2.17
N VAL A 505 -4.22 -22.31 -3.11
CA VAL A 505 -5.08 -21.85 -4.21
C VAL A 505 -4.35 -22.03 -5.54
N GLU A 506 -4.75 -23.03 -6.33
CA GLU A 506 -3.92 -23.53 -7.42
C GLU A 506 -3.75 -22.56 -8.60
N GLN A 507 -4.77 -21.77 -8.92
CA GLN A 507 -4.87 -21.06 -10.22
C GLN A 507 -5.05 -19.54 -10.09
N THR A 508 -4.99 -18.98 -8.87
CA THR A 508 -5.34 -17.57 -8.62
C THR A 508 -4.36 -16.96 -7.64
N PHE A 509 -3.78 -15.82 -8.01
CA PHE A 509 -3.03 -14.95 -7.11
C PHE A 509 -3.98 -14.32 -6.08
N LEU A 510 -3.59 -14.29 -4.80
CA LEU A 510 -4.33 -13.62 -3.75
C LEU A 510 -3.61 -12.33 -3.33
N PRO A 511 -4.13 -11.13 -3.65
CA PRO A 511 -3.66 -9.87 -3.06
C PRO A 511 -3.61 -9.91 -1.53
N ARG A 512 -2.63 -9.21 -0.95
CA ARG A 512 -2.54 -8.95 0.49
C ARG A 512 -3.85 -8.37 1.05
N GLY A 513 -4.32 -8.87 2.19
CA GLY A 513 -5.64 -8.52 2.69
C GLY A 513 -5.98 -9.06 4.08
N GLN A 514 -7.00 -8.46 4.71
CA GLN A 514 -7.58 -8.95 5.97
C GLN A 514 -8.49 -10.14 5.67
N VAL A 515 -8.40 -11.20 6.47
CA VAL A 515 -9.21 -12.41 6.36
C VAL A 515 -10.05 -12.59 7.60
N PHE A 516 -11.37 -12.58 7.44
CA PHE A 516 -12.34 -12.93 8.48
C PHE A 516 -12.69 -14.41 8.35
N ILE A 517 -12.42 -15.20 9.39
CA ILE A 517 -12.53 -16.65 9.32
C ILE A 517 -13.72 -17.12 10.17
N ARG A 518 -14.64 -17.86 9.54
CA ARG A 518 -15.86 -18.36 10.17
C ARG A 518 -15.92 -19.88 10.11
N GLU A 519 -16.24 -20.57 11.21
CA GLU A 519 -16.57 -22.01 11.20
C GLU A 519 -18.03 -22.15 11.66
N SER A 520 -18.88 -22.77 10.84
CA SER A 520 -20.35 -22.81 11.05
C SER A 520 -20.99 -21.40 11.24
N ASP A 521 -20.62 -20.45 10.37
CA ASP A 521 -21.00 -19.03 10.35
C ASP A 521 -20.56 -18.16 11.56
N GLN A 522 -20.08 -18.76 12.66
CA GLN A 522 -19.51 -18.02 13.78
C GLN A 522 -18.09 -17.53 13.44
N LEU A 523 -17.78 -16.26 13.73
CA LEU A 523 -16.42 -15.72 13.60
C LEU A 523 -15.50 -16.42 14.62
N VAL A 524 -14.49 -17.14 14.12
CA VAL A 524 -13.53 -17.91 14.93
C VAL A 524 -12.12 -17.33 14.95
N GLY A 525 -11.82 -16.37 14.06
CA GLY A 525 -10.54 -15.67 14.05
C GLY A 525 -10.42 -14.66 12.92
N GLU A 526 -9.37 -13.85 13.00
CA GLU A 526 -8.96 -12.90 11.98
C GLU A 526 -7.44 -13.00 11.76
N ILE A 527 -7.00 -12.90 10.51
CA ILE A 527 -5.58 -12.84 10.13
C ILE A 527 -5.37 -11.84 9.00
N TYR A 528 -4.12 -11.48 8.73
CA TYR A 528 -3.74 -10.67 7.58
C TYR A 528 -2.79 -11.49 6.70
N TRP A 529 -3.16 -11.71 5.43
CA TRP A 529 -2.29 -12.39 4.46
C TRP A 529 -1.38 -11.38 3.73
N PRO A 530 -0.12 -11.74 3.44
CA PRO A 530 0.68 -11.06 2.42
C PRO A 530 0.13 -11.36 1.02
N ASP A 531 0.80 -10.89 -0.03
CA ASP A 531 0.49 -11.30 -1.40
C ASP A 531 0.87 -12.77 -1.61
N LEU A 532 -0.07 -13.62 -2.04
CA LEU A 532 0.13 -15.07 -2.15
C LEU A 532 0.16 -15.51 -3.62
N ALA A 533 1.18 -16.27 -3.99
CA ALA A 533 1.34 -16.78 -5.35
C ALA A 533 0.36 -17.93 -5.65
N SER A 534 0.02 -18.11 -6.93
CA SER A 534 -0.77 -19.27 -7.37
C SER A 534 -0.03 -20.58 -7.08
N ASN A 535 -0.76 -21.53 -6.51
CA ASN A 535 -0.28 -22.82 -5.98
C ASN A 535 0.70 -22.71 -4.78
N GLU A 536 0.78 -21.56 -4.11
CA GLU A 536 1.50 -21.43 -2.85
C GLU A 536 0.69 -22.00 -1.67
N THR A 537 1.36 -22.76 -0.80
CA THR A 537 0.77 -23.32 0.41
C THR A 537 1.01 -22.38 1.59
N ASN A 538 -0.08 -21.86 2.16
CA ASN A 538 -0.07 -20.85 3.21
C ASN A 538 -0.58 -21.41 4.54
N GLU A 539 0.19 -21.19 5.61
CA GLU A 539 -0.04 -21.81 6.91
C GLU A 539 -0.36 -20.74 7.97
N PHE A 540 -1.44 -20.92 8.73
CA PHE A 540 -1.90 -19.96 9.74
C PHE A 540 -2.56 -20.61 10.95
N THR A 541 -2.47 -19.95 12.11
CA THR A 541 -2.93 -20.48 13.41
C THR A 541 -3.95 -19.53 14.05
N LEU A 542 -5.06 -20.08 14.56
CA LEU A 542 -6.16 -19.33 15.19
C LEU A 542 -6.18 -19.51 16.73
N GLY A 543 -5.00 -19.60 17.33
CA GLY A 543 -4.81 -19.81 18.77
C GLY A 543 -5.04 -21.26 19.22
N GLN A 544 -5.13 -21.45 20.54
CA GLN A 544 -5.16 -22.77 21.17
C GLN A 544 -6.54 -23.44 21.09
N ASP A 545 -6.55 -24.74 20.84
CA ASP A 545 -7.75 -25.56 20.88
C ASP A 545 -7.86 -26.33 22.21
N PRO A 546 -8.93 -26.14 23.01
CA PRO A 546 -9.05 -26.75 24.34
C PRO A 546 -9.29 -28.27 24.31
N ASP A 547 -9.79 -28.82 23.19
CA ASP A 547 -10.09 -30.25 23.07
C ASP A 547 -8.85 -31.07 22.69
N LEU A 548 -7.85 -30.42 22.07
CA LEU A 548 -6.59 -31.02 21.66
C LEU A 548 -5.50 -30.67 22.67
N ARG A 549 -4.91 -31.68 23.32
CA ARG A 549 -3.98 -31.47 24.43
C ARG A 549 -2.75 -32.35 24.34
N TYR A 550 -1.65 -31.87 24.89
CA TYR A 550 -0.41 -32.64 25.07
C TYR A 550 0.09 -32.57 26.51
N ILE A 551 0.78 -33.63 26.93
CA ILE A 551 1.55 -33.72 28.18
C ILE A 551 2.90 -34.34 27.84
N GLU A 552 3.98 -33.78 28.39
CA GLU A 552 5.35 -34.28 28.27
C GLU A 552 5.94 -34.52 29.65
N ARG A 553 6.48 -35.72 29.86
CA ARG A 553 7.35 -36.01 31.01
C ARG A 553 8.79 -36.11 30.50
N VAL A 554 9.70 -35.32 31.07
CA VAL A 554 11.08 -35.15 30.58
C VAL A 554 12.07 -35.76 31.56
N GLN A 555 12.59 -36.94 31.22
CA GLN A 555 13.56 -37.66 32.03
C GLN A 555 15.00 -37.38 31.54
N LEU A 556 15.87 -36.89 32.42
CA LEU A 556 17.32 -36.88 32.19
C LEU A 556 17.89 -38.28 32.47
N ASN A 557 18.44 -38.93 31.45
CA ASN A 557 19.01 -40.27 31.56
C ASN A 557 20.50 -40.24 31.93
N SER A 558 21.27 -39.35 31.30
CA SER A 558 22.72 -39.28 31.51
C SER A 558 23.30 -37.91 31.15
N ARG A 559 24.50 -37.61 31.68
CA ARG A 559 25.33 -36.49 31.23
C ARG A 559 26.78 -36.93 31.08
N ARG A 560 27.41 -36.62 29.95
CA ARG A 560 28.82 -36.92 29.66
C ARG A 560 29.56 -35.66 29.21
N LYS A 561 30.81 -35.52 29.63
CA LYS A 561 31.67 -34.37 29.28
C LYS A 561 32.60 -34.77 28.14
N LEU A 562 32.61 -33.97 27.08
CA LEU A 562 33.59 -34.06 26.01
C LEU A 562 34.62 -32.93 26.15
N TYR A 563 35.89 -33.29 26.02
CA TYR A 563 37.00 -32.36 25.97
C TYR A 563 37.43 -32.22 24.52
N GLN A 564 37.25 -31.04 23.92
CA GLN A 564 37.91 -30.72 22.66
C GLN A 564 39.36 -30.29 22.92
N THR A 565 40.22 -30.43 21.91
CA THR A 565 41.65 -30.09 21.98
C THR A 565 41.94 -28.62 22.31
N ASN A 566 40.96 -27.72 22.13
CA ASN A 566 41.10 -26.28 22.32
C ASN A 566 40.41 -25.78 23.62
N SER A 567 40.35 -26.60 24.67
CA SER A 567 39.82 -26.29 26.01
C SER A 567 38.31 -26.05 26.14
N SER A 568 37.54 -26.04 25.06
CA SER A 568 36.07 -26.08 25.09
C SER A 568 35.56 -27.35 25.79
N ARG A 569 34.72 -27.16 26.82
CA ARG A 569 34.06 -28.24 27.58
C ARG A 569 32.62 -28.38 27.11
N ILE A 570 32.38 -29.34 26.23
CA ILE A 570 31.04 -29.71 25.78
C ILE A 570 30.42 -30.65 26.81
N VAL A 571 29.16 -30.44 27.18
CA VAL A 571 28.40 -31.34 28.06
C VAL A 571 27.25 -31.90 27.25
N LEU A 572 27.27 -33.19 26.94
CA LEU A 572 26.16 -33.85 26.26
C LEU A 572 25.22 -34.47 27.29
N SER A 573 23.93 -34.16 27.17
CA SER A 573 22.85 -34.65 28.02
C SER A 573 21.92 -35.54 27.19
N THR A 574 21.66 -36.76 27.66
CA THR A 574 20.66 -37.65 27.05
C THR A 574 19.34 -37.53 27.81
N TYR A 575 18.27 -37.20 27.09
CA TYR A 575 16.91 -37.11 27.62
C TYR A 575 16.00 -38.15 26.97
N THR A 576 15.01 -38.63 27.71
CA THR A 576 13.83 -39.30 27.15
C THR A 576 12.60 -38.44 27.42
N ILE A 577 11.74 -38.31 26.41
CA ILE A 577 10.41 -37.70 26.55
C ILE A 577 9.36 -38.79 26.40
N ASP A 578 8.41 -38.78 27.32
CA ASP A 578 7.13 -39.47 27.25
C ASP A 578 6.06 -38.43 26.87
N LEU A 579 5.65 -38.44 25.60
CA LEU A 579 4.71 -37.50 24.97
C LEU A 579 3.33 -38.16 24.87
N HIS A 580 2.38 -37.66 25.63
CA HIS A 580 0.99 -38.10 25.64
C HIS A 580 0.13 -37.07 24.91
N LEU A 581 -0.45 -37.46 23.78
CA LEU A 581 -1.35 -36.66 22.95
C LEU A 581 -2.81 -37.10 23.19
N ILE A 582 -3.73 -36.14 23.23
CA ILE A 582 -5.13 -36.36 23.58
C ILE A 582 -6.03 -35.56 22.63
N ASN A 583 -6.97 -36.22 21.95
CA ASN A 583 -7.98 -35.61 21.09
C ASN A 583 -9.39 -35.85 21.64
N ASN A 584 -9.97 -34.85 22.30
CA ASN A 584 -11.35 -34.92 22.84
C ASN A 584 -12.43 -34.53 21.81
N LYS A 585 -12.08 -34.37 20.52
CA LYS A 585 -13.06 -34.00 19.48
C LYS A 585 -13.82 -35.21 18.93
N PRO A 586 -15.07 -35.02 18.46
CA PRO A 586 -15.84 -36.05 17.76
C PRO A 586 -15.36 -36.32 16.32
N ARG A 587 -14.19 -35.80 15.92
CA ARG A 587 -13.54 -36.07 14.62
C ARG A 587 -12.07 -36.44 14.83
N ALA A 588 -11.53 -37.27 13.93
CA ALA A 588 -10.09 -37.51 13.88
C ALA A 588 -9.34 -36.20 13.55
N MET A 589 -8.10 -36.09 14.01
CA MET A 589 -7.25 -34.91 13.84
C MET A 589 -5.78 -35.32 13.69
N ASN A 590 -5.11 -34.77 12.68
CA ASN A 590 -3.66 -34.78 12.61
C ASN A 590 -3.09 -33.82 13.67
N ILE A 591 -2.02 -34.23 14.35
CA ILE A 591 -1.21 -33.39 15.24
C ILE A 591 0.23 -33.39 14.71
N GLU A 592 0.72 -32.23 14.29
CA GLU A 592 2.12 -32.00 13.96
C GLU A 592 2.89 -31.52 15.20
N TYR A 593 4.02 -32.15 15.46
CA TYR A 593 4.90 -31.86 16.60
C TYR A 593 6.26 -31.38 16.10
N ARG A 594 6.76 -30.27 16.65
CA ARG A 594 8.07 -29.67 16.30
C ARG A 594 8.77 -29.15 17.55
N LEU A 595 9.73 -29.95 18.05
CA LEU A 595 10.59 -29.60 19.17
C LEU A 595 11.90 -29.00 18.66
N LYS A 596 12.05 -27.68 18.79
CA LYS A 596 13.21 -26.91 18.32
C LYS A 596 14.35 -26.89 19.35
N PHE A 597 15.58 -26.96 18.87
CA PHE A 597 16.81 -26.81 19.63
C PHE A 597 17.59 -25.59 19.11
N SER A 598 18.42 -25.00 19.97
CA SER A 598 19.24 -23.83 19.65
C SER A 598 20.35 -24.11 18.62
N SER A 599 20.70 -25.38 18.42
CA SER A 599 21.63 -25.85 17.39
C SER A 599 21.32 -27.28 16.98
N GLN A 600 21.73 -27.67 15.78
CA GLN A 600 21.81 -29.06 15.33
C GLN A 600 23.09 -29.76 15.83
N SER A 601 24.10 -29.00 16.29
CA SER A 601 25.35 -29.54 16.81
C SER A 601 25.08 -30.53 17.94
N ASN A 602 25.61 -31.74 17.81
CA ASN A 602 25.47 -32.85 18.77
C ASN A 602 24.03 -33.38 19.00
N LEU A 603 23.00 -32.80 18.38
CA LEU A 603 21.62 -33.28 18.45
C LEU A 603 21.49 -34.64 17.74
N LYS A 604 21.00 -35.66 18.45
CA LYS A 604 20.79 -37.02 17.92
C LYS A 604 19.55 -37.66 18.51
N LEU A 605 18.59 -38.03 17.67
CA LEU A 605 17.51 -38.94 18.03
C LEU A 605 18.09 -40.37 18.07
N SER A 606 18.00 -41.05 19.20
CA SER A 606 18.63 -42.36 19.43
C SER A 606 17.64 -43.51 19.59
N GLU A 607 16.44 -43.26 20.10
CA GLU A 607 15.35 -44.25 20.15
C GLU A 607 14.00 -43.58 19.89
N ASN A 608 13.10 -44.31 19.24
CA ASN A 608 11.69 -43.95 19.09
C ASN A 608 10.89 -45.26 19.10
N THR A 609 9.97 -45.44 20.07
CA THR A 609 9.32 -46.73 20.31
C THR A 609 8.21 -47.08 19.32
N THR A 610 7.79 -46.15 18.47
CA THR A 610 6.57 -46.28 17.65
C THR A 610 6.83 -45.87 16.19
N ASN A 611 7.10 -46.88 15.35
CA ASN A 611 7.15 -46.82 13.88
C ASN A 611 7.97 -45.66 13.25
N ASN A 612 8.99 -45.16 13.93
CA ASN A 612 9.78 -43.99 13.52
C ASN A 612 8.92 -42.73 13.25
N ALA A 613 7.80 -42.53 13.95
CA ALA A 613 6.89 -41.39 13.79
C ALA A 613 7.49 -40.01 14.14
N LEU A 614 8.76 -39.97 14.58
CA LEU A 614 9.56 -38.77 14.85
C LEU A 614 10.90 -38.92 14.13
N GLN A 615 11.36 -37.83 13.50
CA GLN A 615 12.61 -37.71 12.75
C GLN A 615 13.33 -36.40 13.06
N LEU A 616 14.59 -36.25 12.62
CA LEU A 616 15.35 -35.00 12.73
C LEU A 616 15.18 -34.13 11.48
N ASP A 617 14.93 -32.84 11.70
CA ASP A 617 14.79 -31.79 10.68
C ASP A 617 15.59 -30.56 11.11
N GLY A 618 16.80 -30.40 10.57
CA GLY A 618 17.74 -29.37 11.00
C GLY A 618 18.03 -29.45 12.50
N SER A 619 17.79 -28.35 13.23
CA SER A 619 17.84 -28.30 14.69
C SER A 619 16.51 -28.65 15.38
N SER A 620 15.62 -29.42 14.73
CA SER A 620 14.33 -29.84 15.28
C SER A 620 14.20 -31.36 15.33
N ILE A 621 13.42 -31.86 16.29
CA ILE A 621 12.76 -33.18 16.20
C ILE A 621 11.32 -32.91 15.75
N ILE A 622 10.87 -33.58 14.67
CA ILE A 622 9.54 -33.40 14.09
C ILE A 622 8.79 -34.72 13.93
N GLY A 623 7.47 -34.69 13.96
CA GLY A 623 6.61 -35.84 13.68
C GLY A 623 5.15 -35.45 13.45
N THR A 624 4.38 -36.35 12.86
CA THR A 624 2.95 -36.17 12.56
C THR A 624 2.18 -37.39 13.07
N PHE A 625 1.10 -37.15 13.81
CA PHE A 625 0.34 -38.17 14.51
C PHE A 625 -1.16 -38.07 14.18
N GLU A 626 -1.76 -39.15 13.69
CA GLU A 626 -3.21 -39.21 13.43
C GLU A 626 -3.93 -39.76 14.68
N LEU A 627 -4.67 -38.89 15.36
CA LEU A 627 -5.51 -39.28 16.50
C LEU A 627 -6.96 -39.44 16.05
N ASN A 628 -7.59 -40.56 16.42
CA ASN A 628 -9.01 -40.79 16.15
C ASN A 628 -9.90 -39.85 16.99
N ALA A 629 -11.21 -39.90 16.74
CA ALA A 629 -12.17 -39.16 17.56
C ALA A 629 -12.23 -39.71 19.00
N ASN A 630 -12.07 -38.85 20.01
CA ASN A 630 -12.01 -39.23 21.44
C ASN A 630 -10.88 -40.22 21.77
N ASP A 631 -9.69 -40.01 21.18
CA ASP A 631 -8.52 -40.89 21.23
C ASP A 631 -7.38 -40.30 22.07
N GLU A 632 -6.55 -41.15 22.66
CA GLU A 632 -5.31 -40.74 23.33
C GLU A 632 -4.15 -41.71 23.03
N GLN A 633 -2.98 -41.15 22.75
CA GLN A 633 -1.83 -41.89 22.24
C GLN A 633 -0.55 -41.45 22.96
N GLN A 634 0.35 -42.39 23.23
CA GLN A 634 1.59 -42.16 23.98
C GLN A 634 2.82 -42.57 23.16
N TYR A 635 3.77 -41.63 23.05
CA TYR A 635 4.96 -41.70 22.21
C TYR A 635 6.20 -41.50 23.07
N LYS A 636 7.12 -42.48 23.06
CA LYS A 636 8.34 -42.42 23.85
C LYS A 636 9.57 -42.36 22.95
N PHE A 637 10.38 -41.32 23.13
CA PHE A 637 11.58 -41.11 22.34
C PHE A 637 12.76 -40.61 23.18
N THR A 638 13.97 -40.99 22.79
CA THR A 638 15.23 -40.70 23.47
C THR A 638 16.14 -39.92 22.52
N PHE A 639 16.76 -38.85 23.00
CA PHE A 639 17.74 -38.07 22.23
C PHE A 639 18.91 -37.57 23.09
N GLU A 640 20.04 -37.31 22.44
CA GLU A 640 21.21 -36.60 22.97
C GLU A 640 21.22 -35.17 22.44
N THR A 641 21.53 -34.19 23.30
CA THR A 641 21.79 -32.79 22.95
C THR A 641 22.96 -32.26 23.76
N GLU A 642 23.58 -31.18 23.31
CA GLU A 642 24.39 -30.27 24.15
C GLU A 642 23.48 -29.46 25.10
#